data_AF-A0A946QC18-F1
#
_entry.id   AF-A0A946QC18-F1
#
_cell.length_a   1.000
_cell.length_b   1.000
_cell.length_c   1.000
_cell.angle_alpha   90.00
_cell.angle_beta   90.00
_cell.angle_gamma   90.00
#
_symmetry.space_group_name_H-M   'P 1'
#
loop_
_entity.id
_entity.type
_entity.pdbx_description
1 polymer ?
#
loop_
_entity_poly.entity_id
_entity_poly.type
_entity_poly.pdbx_seq_one_letter_code
_entity_poly.pdbx_strand_id
1 'polypeptide(L)'
;MTISDSDSFNLVPMTGPAAQSDPTSMTFFSLGADTPLPSPELHPLITQPTVGEIQPDTIEAINPETIAVNPNQPMRIGNVWLDGDTLMSSCPECGSPITIRHWLMVADCWNCQTAVLLSADDEAAIEQLLRKTSRQTETTPTAVPQSEPAIAKPKPILPYFPAARKTEAHDRIRTTVVHEQPLLWIRRTFNQLPAWIVSLLAHVLLLILLGLLSDTDNEGDPYITLSVVVGDKGGGVTTNLTPDAETNYDLPPPDNIDPDNPLELEKVEQDREIAEELQQDFDTNNPNLPDIDSVKRRINEATGTNKTILARDPRVRKQIVSREGGTSATEAAVARGLAWLAKHQSPNGNWSLHKFTDNPGCTCKDSGQVITDMGATSLALLPFLGAGQTHIVGKYKDHVREGINYLLDNQIRDGDLSFGSRGNTRLYTHGQGTIVLCEALMMTGDRRLRNPAQEAVNFIVKSQHTGGGWRYNPGQSGDTSVVGWQVMALQSAHAAGLIVPSQTLNKANQYLNLAQTSNSLYGYQPGGASTYVMTAEALLCRFYLGYNQKSPGVEYGINYLVKNHLPAKPPFNMYYMYYGTQLMHHYGGQPWKTWNAQMRDLLIASQKTNGHRAGSWTPVESHDRAGGRLYATAMAICCLEVYYRHLPIFRELELQ
;
A
#
# COMPACT_ATOMS: atom_id res chain seq x y z
N MET A 1 56.33 -24.69 10.19
CA MET A 1 55.96 -25.32 11.47
C MET A 1 54.47 -25.59 11.43
N THR A 2 54.13 -26.86 11.29
CA THR A 2 52.78 -27.45 11.28
C THR A 2 52.20 -27.48 12.70
N ILE A 3 50.94 -27.07 12.88
CA ILE A 3 50.03 -27.66 13.88
C ILE A 3 48.61 -27.67 13.26
N SER A 4 48.13 -28.88 13.02
CA SER A 4 46.72 -29.26 12.85
C SER A 4 45.98 -29.10 14.17
N ASP A 5 44.68 -28.84 14.14
CA ASP A 5 43.76 -29.67 14.94
C ASP A 5 42.32 -29.58 14.41
N SER A 6 41.80 -30.78 14.24
CA SER A 6 40.45 -31.19 13.91
C SER A 6 39.59 -31.20 15.17
N ASP A 7 38.35 -30.72 15.08
CA ASP A 7 37.27 -31.26 15.92
C ASP A 7 35.95 -31.30 15.14
N SER A 8 35.63 -32.51 14.72
CA SER A 8 34.39 -32.94 14.08
C SER A 8 33.33 -33.22 15.14
N PHE A 9 32.27 -32.41 15.20
CA PHE A 9 31.06 -32.75 15.97
C PHE A 9 30.18 -33.71 15.17
N ASN A 10 30.22 -34.99 15.57
CA ASN A 10 29.28 -36.02 15.15
C ASN A 10 27.90 -35.76 15.77
N LEU A 11 26.89 -35.51 14.94
CA LEU A 11 25.48 -35.54 15.36
C LEU A 11 24.93 -36.96 15.15
N VAL A 12 24.70 -37.65 16.26
CA VAL A 12 23.94 -38.91 16.31
C VAL A 12 22.44 -38.59 16.20
N PRO A 13 21.68 -39.21 15.27
CA PRO A 13 20.24 -38.99 15.19
C PRO A 13 19.52 -39.84 16.25
N MET A 14 18.89 -39.17 17.22
CA MET A 14 17.92 -39.78 18.13
C MET A 14 16.59 -39.96 17.40
N THR A 15 16.20 -41.22 17.22
CA THR A 15 14.89 -41.65 16.72
C THR A 15 13.94 -41.83 17.91
N GLY A 16 12.77 -41.20 17.83
CA GLY A 16 11.65 -41.33 18.76
C GLY A 16 10.33 -41.26 17.97
N PRO A 17 9.26 -41.90 18.45
CA PRO A 17 8.46 -42.81 17.62
C PRO A 17 7.39 -42.13 16.77
N ALA A 18 7.15 -42.78 15.63
CA ALA A 18 6.07 -42.51 14.68
C ALA A 18 4.69 -42.71 15.32
N ALA A 19 3.84 -41.70 15.23
CA ALA A 19 2.40 -41.86 15.41
C ALA A 19 1.79 -42.30 14.09
N GLN A 20 1.39 -43.57 14.04
CA GLN A 20 0.49 -44.13 13.05
C GLN A 20 -0.90 -43.54 13.25
N SER A 21 -1.54 -43.06 12.18
CA SER A 21 -2.99 -42.94 12.11
C SER A 21 -3.44 -43.54 10.79
N ASP A 22 -4.02 -44.73 10.88
CA ASP A 22 -4.71 -45.42 9.80
C ASP A 22 -6.00 -44.67 9.39
N PRO A 23 -6.46 -44.79 8.12
CA PRO A 23 -7.59 -44.05 7.59
C PRO A 23 -8.87 -44.86 7.67
N THR A 24 -9.91 -44.40 8.37
CA THR A 24 -11.27 -44.95 8.20
C THR A 24 -12.39 -43.94 8.46
N SER A 25 -13.41 -44.05 7.61
CA SER A 25 -14.80 -43.57 7.72
C SER A 25 -15.11 -42.09 7.45
N MET A 26 -15.57 -41.85 6.20
CA MET A 26 -16.48 -40.75 5.87
C MET A 26 -17.84 -40.98 6.56
N THR A 27 -18.33 -39.97 7.28
CA THR A 27 -19.74 -39.85 7.65
C THR A 27 -20.21 -38.44 7.31
N PHE A 28 -21.07 -38.36 6.28
CA PHE A 28 -21.84 -37.18 5.93
C PHE A 28 -22.91 -36.93 7.01
N PHE A 29 -23.03 -35.69 7.48
CA PHE A 29 -24.19 -35.21 8.23
C PHE A 29 -24.98 -34.25 7.34
N SER A 30 -26.19 -34.68 6.98
CA SER A 30 -27.24 -33.89 6.34
C SER A 30 -28.23 -33.47 7.42
N LEU A 31 -28.61 -32.19 7.45
CA LEU A 31 -29.78 -31.69 8.17
C LEU A 31 -30.67 -30.99 7.13
N GLY A 32 -31.72 -31.71 6.71
CA GLY A 32 -32.80 -31.17 5.91
C GLY A 32 -33.79 -30.38 6.75
N ALA A 33 -34.38 -29.36 6.14
CA ALA A 33 -35.68 -28.83 6.49
C ALA A 33 -36.44 -28.58 5.18
N ASP A 34 -37.48 -29.38 4.98
CA ASP A 34 -38.39 -29.37 3.84
C ASP A 34 -39.35 -28.16 3.91
N THR A 35 -39.52 -27.43 2.81
CA THR A 35 -40.84 -26.98 2.32
C THR A 35 -40.76 -26.49 0.86
N PRO A 36 -41.80 -26.73 0.03
CA PRO A 36 -41.68 -26.82 -1.42
C PRO A 36 -41.88 -25.50 -2.17
N LEU A 37 -41.09 -25.29 -3.23
CA LEU A 37 -41.26 -24.21 -4.21
C LEU A 37 -42.33 -24.59 -5.26
N PRO A 38 -43.24 -23.68 -5.67
CA PRO A 38 -44.14 -23.91 -6.81
C PRO A 38 -43.46 -23.60 -8.16
N SER A 39 -43.82 -24.40 -9.16
CA SER A 39 -43.34 -24.38 -10.55
C SER A 39 -43.84 -23.17 -11.38
N PRO A 40 -43.22 -22.87 -12.54
CA PRO A 40 -43.45 -21.65 -13.31
C PRO A 40 -44.39 -21.83 -14.52
N GLU A 41 -45.32 -20.89 -14.72
CA GLU A 41 -46.07 -20.65 -15.98
C GLU A 41 -46.12 -19.11 -16.21
N LEU A 42 -45.40 -18.56 -17.22
CA LEU A 42 -45.88 -18.10 -18.56
C LEU A 42 -46.93 -16.98 -18.47
N HIS A 43 -46.77 -15.72 -18.91
CA HIS A 43 -46.24 -15.07 -20.14
C HIS A 43 -46.32 -13.51 -19.96
N PRO A 44 -46.00 -12.58 -20.91
CA PRO A 44 -45.35 -12.70 -22.22
C PRO A 44 -44.15 -11.73 -22.47
N LEU A 45 -43.44 -11.98 -23.57
CA LEU A 45 -42.34 -11.21 -24.14
C LEU A 45 -42.68 -9.74 -24.45
N ILE A 46 -41.75 -8.84 -24.14
CA ILE A 46 -41.60 -7.56 -24.83
C ILE A 46 -40.25 -7.58 -25.57
N THR A 47 -40.38 -7.33 -26.87
CA THR A 47 -39.38 -7.36 -27.95
C THR A 47 -38.26 -6.33 -27.78
N GLN A 48 -37.02 -6.74 -28.03
CA GLN A 48 -35.90 -5.85 -28.32
C GLN A 48 -36.13 -5.09 -29.63
N PRO A 49 -35.78 -3.79 -29.75
CA PRO A 49 -35.57 -3.17 -31.04
C PRO A 49 -34.12 -3.33 -31.50
N THR A 50 -34.03 -3.76 -32.76
CA THR A 50 -32.87 -3.94 -33.63
C THR A 50 -32.10 -2.66 -33.92
N VAL A 51 -30.79 -2.85 -34.13
CA VAL A 51 -29.83 -1.90 -34.72
C VAL A 51 -30.27 -1.49 -36.14
N GLY A 52 -30.31 -0.20 -36.41
CA GLY A 52 -30.54 0.37 -37.74
C GLY A 52 -29.69 1.63 -37.94
N GLU A 53 -28.96 1.67 -39.05
CA GLU A 53 -28.06 2.72 -39.52
C GLU A 53 -28.75 4.07 -39.73
N ILE A 54 -28.12 5.18 -39.32
CA ILE A 54 -28.41 6.54 -39.83
C ILE A 54 -27.08 7.27 -40.06
N GLN A 55 -26.88 7.75 -41.30
CA GLN A 55 -25.77 8.57 -41.78
C GLN A 55 -25.88 10.05 -41.33
N PRO A 56 -24.77 10.82 -41.40
CA PRO A 56 -24.59 12.09 -40.69
C PRO A 56 -25.19 13.28 -41.46
N ASP A 57 -25.69 14.26 -40.72
CA ASP A 57 -25.70 15.72 -41.01
C ASP A 57 -26.96 16.37 -40.43
N THR A 58 -26.85 17.02 -39.27
CA THR A 58 -27.46 18.33 -38.94
C THR A 58 -27.17 18.65 -37.47
N ILE A 59 -26.12 19.45 -37.25
CA ILE A 59 -25.92 20.19 -36.01
C ILE A 59 -26.83 21.41 -36.11
N GLU A 60 -27.95 21.43 -35.38
CA GLU A 60 -28.66 22.67 -35.05
C GLU A 60 -28.77 22.85 -33.54
N ALA A 61 -28.30 24.01 -33.11
CA ALA A 61 -28.14 24.44 -31.74
C ALA A 61 -29.49 24.59 -31.02
N ILE A 62 -29.64 23.94 -29.87
CA ILE A 62 -30.73 24.23 -28.94
C ILE A 62 -30.26 25.34 -27.99
N ASN A 63 -30.83 26.52 -28.20
CA ASN A 63 -30.62 27.73 -27.41
C ASN A 63 -31.37 27.63 -26.06
N PRO A 64 -30.80 28.06 -24.92
CA PRO A 64 -31.46 27.99 -23.62
C PRO A 64 -32.25 29.28 -23.35
N GLU A 65 -33.57 29.22 -23.39
CA GLU A 65 -34.40 30.33 -22.89
C GLU A 65 -34.96 30.04 -21.49
N THR A 66 -34.43 30.81 -20.53
CA THR A 66 -35.08 31.16 -19.26
C THR A 66 -36.21 32.18 -19.49
N ILE A 67 -37.39 31.98 -18.86
CA ILE A 67 -38.08 32.94 -17.98
C ILE A 67 -39.28 32.24 -17.30
N ALA A 68 -39.46 32.57 -16.02
CA ALA A 68 -40.27 31.89 -15.02
C ALA A 68 -41.77 32.21 -15.04
N VAL A 69 -42.63 31.19 -14.88
CA VAL A 69 -43.99 31.30 -14.29
C VAL A 69 -44.40 29.98 -13.59
N ASN A 70 -43.69 29.53 -12.54
CA ASN A 70 -44.28 28.62 -11.53
C ASN A 70 -43.36 28.44 -10.31
N PRO A 71 -43.79 28.67 -9.05
CA PRO A 71 -42.97 28.44 -7.86
C PRO A 71 -42.77 26.96 -7.48
N ASN A 72 -43.23 25.99 -8.28
CA ASN A 72 -43.18 24.55 -7.96
C ASN A 72 -42.43 23.69 -9.01
N GLN A 73 -41.33 24.16 -9.60
CA GLN A 73 -40.45 23.29 -10.41
C GLN A 73 -39.00 23.30 -9.88
N PRO A 74 -38.36 22.12 -9.68
CA PRO A 74 -37.02 22.03 -9.13
C PRO A 74 -35.97 22.54 -10.13
N MET A 75 -34.98 23.25 -9.61
CA MET A 75 -33.85 23.80 -10.37
C MET A 75 -32.98 22.63 -10.84
N ARG A 76 -33.06 22.26 -12.13
CA ARG A 76 -32.41 21.07 -12.70
C ARG A 76 -31.33 21.45 -13.72
N ILE A 77 -30.16 20.83 -13.60
CA ILE A 77 -29.08 20.91 -14.59
C ILE A 77 -28.61 19.46 -14.85
N GLY A 78 -28.84 18.96 -16.07
CA GLY A 78 -28.59 17.55 -16.40
C GLY A 78 -29.44 16.59 -15.57
N ASN A 79 -28.78 15.63 -14.90
CA ASN A 79 -29.43 14.64 -14.04
C ASN A 79 -29.54 15.07 -12.57
N VAL A 80 -29.00 16.25 -12.22
CA VAL A 80 -28.96 16.75 -10.84
C VAL A 80 -29.97 17.90 -10.67
N TRP A 81 -30.69 17.91 -9.54
CA TRP A 81 -31.58 19.01 -9.17
C TRP A 81 -31.58 19.29 -7.66
N LEU A 82 -32.14 20.43 -7.28
CA LEU A 82 -32.40 20.79 -5.89
C LEU A 82 -33.89 20.59 -5.55
N ASP A 83 -34.15 19.92 -4.43
CA ASP A 83 -35.45 19.88 -3.76
C ASP A 83 -35.30 20.48 -2.36
N GLY A 84 -35.74 21.74 -2.19
CA GLY A 84 -35.38 22.55 -1.03
C GLY A 84 -33.87 22.72 -0.89
N ASP A 85 -33.31 22.32 0.26
CA ASP A 85 -31.87 22.36 0.54
C ASP A 85 -31.14 21.04 0.19
N THR A 86 -31.84 20.08 -0.43
CA THR A 86 -31.30 18.73 -0.69
C THR A 86 -30.90 18.58 -2.16
N LEU A 87 -29.65 18.18 -2.39
CA LEU A 87 -29.14 17.80 -3.71
C LEU A 87 -29.60 16.39 -4.08
N MET A 88 -30.20 16.26 -5.26
CA MET A 88 -30.80 15.01 -5.73
C MET A 88 -30.36 14.67 -7.15
N SER A 89 -30.36 13.38 -7.48
CA SER A 89 -30.21 12.84 -8.83
C SER A 89 -31.19 11.68 -9.04
N SER A 90 -31.30 11.18 -10.27
CA SER A 90 -32.10 9.99 -10.59
C SER A 90 -31.23 8.75 -10.67
N CYS A 91 -31.65 7.66 -10.03
CA CYS A 91 -30.98 6.37 -10.16
C CYS A 91 -31.03 5.89 -11.63
N PRO A 92 -29.89 5.52 -12.25
CA PRO A 92 -29.86 5.08 -13.64
C PRO A 92 -30.56 3.73 -13.86
N GLU A 93 -30.62 2.88 -12.83
CA GLU A 93 -31.18 1.54 -12.92
C GLU A 93 -32.71 1.51 -12.77
N CYS A 94 -33.27 2.31 -11.87
CA CYS A 94 -34.70 2.26 -11.55
C CYS A 94 -35.44 3.60 -11.64
N GLY A 95 -34.76 4.69 -12.00
CA GLY A 95 -35.34 6.02 -12.13
C GLY A 95 -35.78 6.68 -10.82
N SER A 96 -35.60 6.01 -9.67
CA SER A 96 -35.99 6.56 -8.36
C SER A 96 -35.11 7.77 -7.99
N PRO A 97 -35.68 8.81 -7.36
CA PRO A 97 -34.90 9.96 -6.90
C PRO A 97 -33.99 9.53 -5.73
N ILE A 98 -32.72 9.94 -5.79
CA ILE A 98 -31.68 9.61 -4.83
C ILE A 98 -31.00 10.88 -4.32
N THR A 99 -30.66 10.90 -3.03
CA THR A 99 -29.98 12.05 -2.41
C THR A 99 -28.48 11.95 -2.60
N ILE A 100 -27.86 13.05 -3.00
CA ILE A 100 -26.43 13.16 -3.23
C ILE A 100 -25.74 13.54 -1.92
N ARG A 101 -24.73 12.76 -1.50
CA ARG A 101 -23.80 13.15 -0.43
C ARG A 101 -22.59 13.82 -1.07
N HIS A 102 -22.68 15.14 -1.28
CA HIS A 102 -21.67 15.91 -2.02
C HIS A 102 -20.23 15.68 -1.52
N TRP A 103 -20.01 15.67 -0.20
CA TRP A 103 -18.66 15.43 0.37
C TRP A 103 -18.07 14.04 0.09
N LEU A 104 -18.91 13.07 -0.30
CA LEU A 104 -18.50 11.71 -0.68
C LEU A 104 -18.55 11.47 -2.19
N MET A 105 -19.13 12.39 -2.97
CA MET A 105 -19.39 12.20 -4.41
C MET A 105 -20.17 10.91 -4.74
N VAL A 106 -21.04 10.47 -3.82
CA VAL A 106 -21.85 9.25 -3.94
C VAL A 106 -23.33 9.55 -3.66
N ALA A 107 -24.20 8.85 -4.38
CA ALA A 107 -25.62 8.76 -4.10
C ALA A 107 -26.07 7.29 -4.04
N ASP A 108 -26.71 6.90 -2.95
CA ASP A 108 -27.19 5.53 -2.73
C ASP A 108 -28.69 5.44 -3.02
N CYS A 109 -29.09 4.51 -3.88
CA CYS A 109 -30.50 4.27 -4.14
C CYS A 109 -31.12 3.37 -3.07
N TRP A 110 -32.07 3.91 -2.30
CA TRP A 110 -32.80 3.12 -1.30
C TRP A 110 -33.66 2.01 -1.92
N ASN A 111 -34.08 2.16 -3.17
CA ASN A 111 -35.01 1.24 -3.84
C ASN A 111 -34.29 0.01 -4.42
N CYS A 112 -33.19 0.21 -5.16
CA CYS A 112 -32.46 -0.88 -5.81
C CYS A 112 -31.05 -1.15 -5.25
N GLN A 113 -30.64 -0.43 -4.20
CA GLN A 113 -29.33 -0.55 -3.55
C GLN A 113 -28.12 -0.25 -4.44
N THR A 114 -28.34 0.35 -5.62
CA THR A 114 -27.28 0.82 -6.50
C THR A 114 -26.62 2.07 -5.91
N ALA A 115 -25.30 2.03 -5.75
CA ALA A 115 -24.49 3.20 -5.45
C ALA A 115 -24.05 3.87 -6.76
N VAL A 116 -24.33 5.15 -6.91
CA VAL A 116 -23.94 5.96 -8.07
C VAL A 116 -22.79 6.86 -7.66
N LEU A 117 -21.64 6.69 -8.32
CA LEU A 117 -20.52 7.62 -8.24
C LEU A 117 -20.79 8.78 -9.21
N LEU A 118 -20.66 10.01 -8.71
CA LEU A 118 -20.88 11.21 -9.51
C LEU A 118 -19.71 11.45 -10.48
N SER A 119 -20.01 11.85 -11.71
CA SER A 119 -19.01 12.24 -12.70
C SER A 119 -18.52 13.69 -12.49
N ALA A 120 -17.44 14.07 -13.16
CA ALA A 120 -16.95 15.45 -13.14
C ALA A 120 -17.99 16.45 -13.72
N ASP A 121 -18.82 16.01 -14.66
CA ASP A 121 -19.90 16.81 -15.23
C ASP A 121 -21.03 17.04 -14.21
N ASP A 122 -21.33 16.01 -13.39
CA ASP A 122 -22.31 16.13 -12.30
C ASP A 122 -21.80 17.07 -11.20
N GLU A 123 -20.50 17.05 -10.89
CA GLU A 123 -19.87 17.98 -9.93
C GLU A 123 -19.98 19.43 -10.41
N ALA A 124 -19.68 19.70 -11.67
CA ALA A 124 -19.83 21.02 -12.27
C ALA A 124 -21.28 21.52 -12.24
N ALA A 125 -22.25 20.62 -12.47
CA ALA A 125 -23.67 20.94 -12.36
C ALA A 125 -24.08 21.28 -10.91
N ILE A 126 -23.56 20.54 -9.92
CA ILE A 126 -23.80 20.81 -8.49
C ILE A 126 -23.26 22.18 -8.09
N GLU A 127 -22.01 22.51 -8.47
CA GLU A 127 -21.43 23.82 -8.17
C GLU A 127 -22.25 24.96 -8.79
N GLN A 128 -22.72 24.78 -10.03
CA GLN A 128 -23.50 25.79 -10.72
C GLN A 128 -24.87 26.00 -10.06
N LEU A 129 -25.51 24.93 -9.58
CA LEU A 129 -26.76 24.99 -8.82
C LEU A 129 -26.56 25.74 -7.50
N LEU A 130 -25.52 25.39 -6.73
CA LEU A 130 -25.22 26.03 -5.43
C LEU A 130 -24.94 27.53 -5.60
N ARG A 131 -24.15 27.93 -6.60
CA ARG A 131 -23.86 29.35 -6.89
C ARG A 131 -25.10 30.15 -7.26
N LYS A 132 -26.06 29.54 -7.98
CA LYS A 132 -27.34 30.19 -8.34
C LYS A 132 -28.24 30.37 -7.11
N THR A 133 -28.31 29.38 -6.23
CA THR A 133 -29.07 29.46 -4.98
C THR A 133 -28.50 30.54 -4.07
N SER A 134 -27.17 30.63 -3.92
CA SER A 134 -26.53 31.70 -3.12
C SER A 134 -26.82 33.10 -3.64
N ARG A 135 -27.01 33.29 -4.96
CA ARG A 135 -27.35 34.58 -5.56
C ARG A 135 -28.83 34.94 -5.45
N GLN A 136 -29.73 33.96 -5.33
CA GLN A 136 -31.16 34.23 -5.14
C GLN A 136 -31.50 34.67 -3.71
N THR A 137 -30.69 34.27 -2.71
CA THR A 137 -30.88 34.69 -1.31
C THR A 137 -30.54 36.16 -1.06
N GLU A 138 -29.88 36.85 -2.00
CA GLU A 138 -29.44 38.25 -1.87
C GLU A 138 -30.37 39.29 -2.54
N THR A 139 -31.47 38.90 -3.22
CA THR A 139 -32.37 39.84 -3.89
C THR A 139 -33.82 39.84 -3.38
N THR A 140 -34.13 40.94 -2.67
CA THR A 140 -35.46 41.57 -2.49
C THR A 140 -36.42 40.99 -1.42
N PRO A 141 -36.67 41.70 -0.30
CA PRO A 141 -37.77 41.40 0.60
C PRO A 141 -39.10 41.84 -0.03
N THR A 142 -39.96 40.88 -0.32
CA THR A 142 -41.33 41.12 -0.77
C THR A 142 -42.23 41.33 0.46
N ALA A 143 -42.91 42.48 0.52
CA ALA A 143 -43.85 42.82 1.58
C ALA A 143 -45.10 41.91 1.52
N VAL A 144 -45.47 41.32 2.66
CA VAL A 144 -46.74 40.58 2.81
C VAL A 144 -47.82 41.51 3.37
N PRO A 145 -49.03 41.56 2.78
CA PRO A 145 -50.13 42.43 3.24
C PRO A 145 -50.76 41.91 4.55
N GLN A 146 -51.16 42.85 5.42
CA GLN A 146 -51.89 42.56 6.65
C GLN A 146 -53.32 42.08 6.35
N SER A 147 -53.70 40.91 6.87
CA SER A 147 -55.10 40.45 6.92
C SER A 147 -55.75 40.87 8.25
N GLU A 148 -56.93 41.49 8.16
CA GLU A 148 -57.78 41.94 9.29
C GLU A 148 -58.19 40.80 10.23
N PRO A 149 -58.24 41.04 11.56
CA PRO A 149 -58.92 40.15 12.49
C PRO A 149 -60.40 40.54 12.69
N ALA A 150 -61.26 39.52 12.58
CA ALA A 150 -62.69 39.59 12.80
C ALA A 150 -63.10 39.87 14.27
N ILE A 151 -64.30 40.43 14.39
CA ILE A 151 -64.96 41.03 15.55
C ILE A 151 -65.19 40.07 16.74
N ALA A 152 -64.87 40.52 17.96
CA ALA A 152 -65.48 40.03 19.20
C ALA A 152 -65.81 41.21 20.14
N LYS A 153 -67.08 41.30 20.59
CA LYS A 153 -67.65 42.36 21.47
C LYS A 153 -67.40 42.06 22.98
N PRO A 154 -67.88 42.88 23.95
CA PRO A 154 -67.12 43.86 24.70
C PRO A 154 -66.93 43.50 26.19
N LYS A 155 -65.86 44.00 26.84
CA LYS A 155 -65.73 43.97 28.31
C LYS A 155 -66.21 45.29 28.93
N PRO A 156 -67.12 45.26 29.92
CA PRO A 156 -67.56 46.46 30.63
C PRO A 156 -66.53 47.00 31.64
N ILE A 157 -66.64 48.30 31.85
CA ILE A 157 -65.73 49.24 32.54
C ILE A 157 -65.87 49.14 34.07
N LEU A 158 -64.76 49.28 34.80
CA LEU A 158 -64.77 49.67 36.21
C LEU A 158 -63.87 50.90 36.45
N PRO A 159 -64.25 51.78 37.39
CA PRO A 159 -63.71 53.14 37.53
C PRO A 159 -62.32 53.22 38.17
N TYR A 160 -61.64 54.30 37.80
CA TYR A 160 -60.31 54.74 38.20
C TYR A 160 -60.19 55.05 39.71
N PHE A 161 -59.11 54.56 40.34
CA PHE A 161 -58.64 55.04 41.63
C PHE A 161 -57.17 55.48 41.52
N PRO A 162 -56.79 56.63 42.09
CA PRO A 162 -55.44 57.19 41.97
C PRO A 162 -54.41 56.38 42.76
N ALA A 163 -53.21 56.23 42.19
CA ALA A 163 -52.12 55.47 42.77
C ALA A 163 -51.67 56.06 44.13
N ALA A 164 -51.71 55.24 45.17
CA ALA A 164 -51.10 55.55 46.45
C ALA A 164 -49.56 55.58 46.34
N ARG A 165 -48.97 56.55 47.04
CA ARG A 165 -47.53 56.86 47.11
C ARG A 165 -46.70 55.62 47.49
N LYS A 166 -45.66 55.31 46.71
CA LYS A 166 -44.71 54.23 47.00
C LYS A 166 -43.93 54.54 48.29
N THR A 167 -44.04 53.69 49.30
CA THR A 167 -43.20 53.71 50.51
C THR A 167 -41.98 52.81 50.32
N GLU A 168 -40.85 53.19 50.93
CA GLU A 168 -39.49 52.57 50.85
C GLU A 168 -39.42 51.07 51.22
N ALA A 169 -40.52 50.44 51.62
CA ALA A 169 -40.60 48.99 51.80
C ALA A 169 -40.63 48.20 50.46
N HIS A 170 -41.04 48.82 49.35
CA HIS A 170 -41.11 48.15 48.05
C HIS A 170 -39.75 47.89 47.40
N ASP A 171 -38.72 48.68 47.71
CA ASP A 171 -37.38 48.51 47.13
C ASP A 171 -36.50 47.52 47.91
N ARG A 172 -36.84 47.20 49.17
CA ARG A 172 -36.15 46.15 49.94
C ARG A 172 -36.59 44.73 49.60
N ILE A 173 -37.81 44.53 49.08
CA ILE A 173 -38.29 43.19 48.66
C ILE A 173 -37.74 42.81 47.28
N ARG A 174 -37.40 43.80 46.42
CA ARG A 174 -36.91 43.53 45.06
C ARG A 174 -35.45 43.08 45.02
N THR A 175 -34.65 43.39 46.05
CA THR A 175 -33.23 43.00 46.11
C THR A 175 -32.99 41.64 46.77
N THR A 176 -33.94 41.09 47.54
CA THR A 176 -33.81 39.74 48.12
C THR A 176 -34.34 38.63 47.19
N VAL A 177 -35.23 38.94 46.25
CA VAL A 177 -35.87 37.93 45.38
C VAL A 177 -35.08 37.64 44.09
N VAL A 178 -34.09 38.46 43.73
CA VAL A 178 -33.35 38.30 42.45
C VAL A 178 -32.08 37.44 42.58
N HIS A 179 -31.63 37.08 43.79
CA HIS A 179 -30.41 36.26 43.96
C HIS A 179 -30.59 34.79 44.39
N GLU A 180 -31.81 34.30 44.63
CA GLU A 180 -32.02 32.88 45.00
C GLU A 180 -32.78 32.02 43.97
N GLN A 181 -33.14 32.57 42.81
CA GLN A 181 -33.93 31.85 41.80
C GLN A 181 -33.18 30.76 40.99
N PRO A 182 -31.89 30.89 40.59
CA PRO A 182 -31.30 29.87 39.72
C PRO A 182 -31.03 28.54 40.46
N LEU A 183 -30.66 28.58 41.75
CA LEU A 183 -30.34 27.38 42.52
C LEU A 183 -31.58 26.57 42.93
N LEU A 184 -32.70 27.24 43.25
CA LEU A 184 -33.95 26.57 43.62
C LEU A 184 -34.64 25.91 42.41
N TRP A 185 -34.52 26.52 41.23
CA TRP A 185 -35.01 25.91 39.99
C TRP A 185 -34.24 24.64 39.65
N ILE A 186 -32.90 24.67 39.69
CA ILE A 186 -32.03 23.50 39.47
C ILE A 186 -32.37 22.36 40.43
N ARG A 187 -32.58 22.65 41.72
CA ARG A 187 -32.93 21.62 42.72
C ARG A 187 -34.31 20.98 42.46
N ARG A 188 -35.29 21.75 41.97
CA ARG A 188 -36.61 21.23 41.61
C ARG A 188 -36.58 20.38 40.35
N THR A 189 -35.88 20.82 39.31
CA THR A 189 -35.74 20.03 38.07
C THR A 189 -34.96 18.75 38.33
N PHE A 190 -33.90 18.77 39.15
CA PHE A 190 -33.15 17.55 39.51
C PHE A 190 -34.00 16.51 40.26
N ASN A 191 -34.90 16.95 41.15
CA ASN A 191 -35.80 16.07 41.92
C ASN A 191 -36.97 15.50 41.10
N GLN A 192 -37.24 16.02 39.89
CA GLN A 192 -38.32 15.56 39.00
C GLN A 192 -37.81 14.69 37.85
N LEU A 193 -36.50 14.53 37.69
CA LEU A 193 -35.93 13.64 36.68
C LEU A 193 -36.09 12.18 37.12
N PRO A 194 -36.58 11.29 36.24
CA PRO A 194 -36.54 9.85 36.47
C PRO A 194 -35.12 9.39 36.81
N ALA A 195 -34.99 8.44 37.75
CA ALA A 195 -33.70 7.96 38.24
C ALA A 195 -32.77 7.46 37.12
N TRP A 196 -33.32 6.94 36.01
CA TRP A 196 -32.54 6.50 34.86
C TRP A 196 -31.88 7.67 34.10
N ILE A 197 -32.48 8.87 34.06
CA ILE A 197 -31.89 10.06 33.44
C ILE A 197 -30.75 10.59 34.30
N VAL A 198 -30.94 10.63 35.61
CA VAL A 198 -29.90 11.05 36.55
C VAL A 198 -28.70 10.09 36.46
N SER A 199 -28.97 8.78 36.40
CA SER A 199 -27.94 7.76 36.19
C SER A 199 -27.24 7.92 34.84
N LEU A 200 -27.98 8.13 33.75
CA LEU A 200 -27.41 8.34 32.42
C LEU A 200 -26.50 9.58 32.39
N LEU A 201 -26.96 10.71 32.94
CA LEU A 201 -26.17 11.94 33.01
C LEU A 201 -24.92 11.76 33.88
N ALA A 202 -25.03 11.03 34.99
CA ALA A 202 -23.87 10.70 35.82
C ALA A 202 -22.86 9.81 35.09
N HIS A 203 -23.32 8.82 34.33
CA HIS A 203 -22.43 7.96 33.53
C HIS A 203 -21.82 8.70 32.34
N VAL A 204 -22.57 9.56 31.65
CA VAL A 204 -22.05 10.41 30.57
C VAL A 204 -20.99 11.37 31.13
N LEU A 205 -21.25 11.99 32.27
CA LEU A 205 -20.30 12.88 32.92
C LEU A 205 -19.06 12.12 33.43
N LEU A 206 -19.24 10.89 33.92
CA LEU A 206 -18.15 9.99 34.28
C LEU A 206 -17.33 9.58 33.05
N LEU A 207 -17.95 9.30 31.91
CA LEU A 207 -17.25 8.98 30.65
C LEU A 207 -16.52 10.20 30.09
N ILE A 208 -17.07 11.40 30.23
CA ILE A 208 -16.40 12.66 29.86
C ILE A 208 -15.22 12.91 30.80
N LEU A 209 -15.38 12.73 32.11
CA LEU A 209 -14.28 12.85 33.08
C LEU A 209 -13.23 11.77 32.87
N LEU A 210 -13.62 10.53 32.58
CA LEU A 210 -12.70 9.46 32.20
C LEU A 210 -12.04 9.76 30.87
N GLY A 211 -12.70 10.42 29.91
CA GLY A 211 -12.08 10.87 28.66
C GLY A 211 -11.12 12.05 28.85
N LEU A 212 -11.35 12.91 29.85
CA LEU A 212 -10.49 14.05 30.20
C LEU A 212 -9.35 13.68 31.16
N LEU A 213 -9.51 12.64 31.97
CA LEU A 213 -8.52 12.08 32.90
C LEU A 213 -7.79 10.87 32.33
N SER A 214 -8.34 10.24 31.29
CA SER A 214 -7.56 9.44 30.38
C SER A 214 -6.66 10.42 29.65
N ASP A 215 -5.45 10.60 30.20
CA ASP A 215 -4.28 10.78 29.36
C ASP A 215 -4.28 9.63 28.35
N THR A 216 -5.04 9.80 27.27
CA THR A 216 -4.46 9.56 25.97
C THR A 216 -3.53 10.75 25.71
N ASP A 217 -2.45 10.82 26.49
CA ASP A 217 -1.15 11.13 25.94
C ASP A 217 -0.88 10.04 24.89
N ASN A 218 -1.59 10.20 23.77
CA ASN A 218 -1.05 9.93 22.46
C ASN A 218 -0.07 11.08 22.21
N GLU A 219 0.92 11.24 23.09
CA GLU A 219 2.22 11.75 22.66
C GLU A 219 2.57 10.84 21.50
N GLY A 220 2.51 11.41 20.30
CA GLY A 220 2.61 10.66 19.08
C GLY A 220 3.82 9.75 19.13
N ASP A 221 3.57 8.46 19.31
CA ASP A 221 4.49 7.46 18.84
C ASP A 221 4.81 7.88 17.39
N PRO A 222 6.08 8.08 17.03
CA PRO A 222 6.45 8.45 15.66
C PRO A 222 6.35 7.20 14.79
N TYR A 223 5.15 6.63 14.66
CA TYR A 223 4.86 5.77 13.54
C TYR A 223 4.22 6.64 12.47
N ILE A 224 4.98 6.84 11.40
CA ILE A 224 4.42 7.25 10.13
C ILE A 224 3.52 6.09 9.71
N THR A 225 2.21 6.19 9.98
CA THR A 225 1.24 5.55 9.09
C THR A 225 1.61 6.07 7.70
N LEU A 226 1.66 5.22 6.67
CA LEU A 226 1.74 5.68 5.27
C LEU A 226 0.48 6.48 4.84
N SER A 227 -0.10 7.25 5.75
CA SER A 227 -0.69 8.55 5.49
C SER A 227 0.40 9.60 5.68
N VAL A 228 0.98 10.09 4.59
CA VAL A 228 1.84 11.27 4.60
C VAL A 228 1.00 12.46 5.07
N VAL A 229 1.08 12.79 6.36
CA VAL A 229 0.80 14.15 6.81
C VAL A 229 1.99 14.98 6.36
N VAL A 230 1.73 15.91 5.44
CA VAL A 230 2.64 16.98 5.08
C VAL A 230 2.96 17.76 6.35
N GLY A 231 4.16 17.55 6.89
CA GLY A 231 4.78 18.51 7.77
C GLY A 231 5.29 19.66 6.90
N ASP A 232 4.78 20.86 7.15
CA ASP A 232 5.01 22.11 6.39
C ASP A 232 6.46 22.65 6.46
N LYS A 233 7.45 21.77 6.62
CA LYS A 233 8.87 22.12 6.72
C LYS A 233 9.71 21.25 5.78
N GLY A 234 9.84 21.77 4.56
CA GLY A 234 10.71 21.25 3.52
C GLY A 234 12.14 20.98 4.02
N GLY A 235 12.58 19.75 3.77
CA GLY A 235 13.95 19.30 3.99
C GLY A 235 14.44 18.33 2.91
N GLY A 236 13.76 18.29 1.75
CA GLY A 236 14.22 17.58 0.57
C GLY A 236 15.04 18.50 -0.31
N VAL A 237 16.15 17.99 -0.85
CA VAL A 237 16.88 18.66 -1.94
C VAL A 237 16.08 18.42 -3.22
N THR A 238 15.36 19.44 -3.70
CA THR A 238 14.75 19.44 -5.03
C THR A 238 15.86 19.62 -6.07
N THR A 239 16.24 18.54 -6.76
CA THR A 239 17.13 18.64 -7.92
C THR A 239 16.31 18.97 -9.15
N ASN A 240 16.19 20.27 -9.45
CA ASN A 240 15.64 20.75 -10.72
C ASN A 240 16.71 20.61 -11.81
N LEU A 241 16.45 19.78 -12.82
CA LEU A 241 17.28 19.68 -14.03
C LEU A 241 16.42 19.97 -15.26
N THR A 242 17.08 20.53 -16.28
CA THR A 242 16.49 21.24 -17.42
C THR A 242 15.64 20.36 -18.34
N PRO A 243 14.55 20.92 -18.91
CA PRO A 243 13.61 20.21 -19.78
C PRO A 243 14.11 20.16 -21.21
N ASP A 244 15.03 19.25 -21.51
CA ASP A 244 15.40 18.96 -22.90
C ASP A 244 15.29 17.45 -23.17
N ALA A 245 14.45 17.12 -24.17
CA ALA A 245 14.21 15.81 -24.81
C ALA A 245 13.06 14.92 -24.26
N GLU A 246 11.82 15.33 -24.51
CA GLU A 246 10.61 14.50 -24.34
C GLU A 246 10.38 13.45 -25.44
N THR A 247 11.35 13.20 -26.32
CA THR A 247 11.21 12.17 -27.36
C THR A 247 12.50 11.37 -27.44
N ASN A 248 12.42 10.12 -26.95
CA ASN A 248 13.49 9.12 -26.90
C ASN A 248 14.51 9.30 -25.74
N TYR A 249 14.10 8.99 -24.51
CA TYR A 249 15.06 8.73 -23.42
C TYR A 249 15.73 7.38 -23.64
N ASP A 250 16.86 7.45 -24.34
CA ASP A 250 17.79 6.34 -24.45
C ASP A 250 18.50 6.11 -23.11
N LEU A 251 18.64 4.84 -22.71
CA LEU A 251 19.35 4.49 -21.48
C LEU A 251 20.82 4.95 -21.58
N PRO A 252 21.35 5.62 -20.54
CA PRO A 252 22.71 6.15 -20.61
C PRO A 252 23.73 4.99 -20.69
N PRO A 253 24.80 5.14 -21.48
CA PRO A 253 25.89 4.17 -21.50
C PRO A 253 26.59 4.14 -20.12
N PRO A 254 27.33 3.06 -19.80
CA PRO A 254 28.20 3.03 -18.63
C PRO A 254 29.24 4.16 -18.62
N ASP A 255 29.56 4.67 -17.43
CA ASP A 255 30.48 5.82 -17.24
C ASP A 255 31.91 5.57 -17.74
N ASN A 256 32.29 4.32 -17.94
CA ASN A 256 33.65 3.87 -18.27
C ASN A 256 33.83 3.44 -19.74
N ILE A 257 32.88 3.78 -20.62
CA ILE A 257 32.97 3.48 -22.06
C ILE A 257 33.83 4.51 -22.77
N ASP A 258 34.73 4.03 -23.63
CA ASP A 258 35.48 4.86 -24.56
C ASP A 258 34.63 5.13 -25.82
N PRO A 259 34.19 6.39 -26.07
CA PRO A 259 33.36 6.72 -27.23
C PRO A 259 34.08 6.55 -28.57
N ASP A 260 35.42 6.46 -28.56
CA ASP A 260 36.21 6.26 -29.78
C ASP A 260 36.45 4.78 -30.09
N ASN A 261 36.01 3.85 -29.22
CA ASN A 261 36.15 2.41 -29.40
C ASN A 261 34.87 1.78 -30.01
N PRO A 262 34.89 1.36 -31.30
CA PRO A 262 33.70 0.84 -31.96
C PRO A 262 33.11 -0.43 -31.32
N LEU A 263 33.96 -1.27 -30.72
CA LEU A 263 33.52 -2.52 -30.08
C LEU A 263 32.77 -2.25 -28.78
N GLU A 264 33.15 -1.21 -28.04
CA GLU A 264 32.46 -0.82 -26.81
C GLU A 264 31.11 -0.17 -27.12
N LEU A 265 31.04 0.65 -28.18
CA LEU A 265 29.78 1.21 -28.68
C LEU A 265 28.83 0.12 -29.19
N GLU A 266 29.32 -0.86 -29.95
CA GLU A 266 28.50 -1.99 -30.41
C GLU A 266 27.91 -2.76 -29.22
N LYS A 267 28.70 -2.98 -28.16
CA LYS A 267 28.21 -3.61 -26.93
C LYS A 267 27.13 -2.78 -26.24
N VAL A 268 27.28 -1.46 -26.16
CA VAL A 268 26.27 -0.57 -25.59
C VAL A 268 24.95 -0.69 -26.36
N GLU A 269 25.00 -0.77 -27.68
CA GLU A 269 23.81 -0.94 -28.50
C GLU A 269 23.15 -2.30 -28.26
N GLN A 270 23.92 -3.38 -28.22
CA GLN A 270 23.41 -4.71 -27.85
C GLN A 270 22.76 -4.72 -26.46
N ASP A 271 23.37 -4.06 -25.47
CA ASP A 271 22.80 -3.94 -24.13
C ASP A 271 21.47 -3.17 -24.17
N ARG A 272 21.33 -2.15 -25.02
CA ARG A 272 20.08 -1.40 -25.19
C ARG A 272 18.99 -2.27 -25.82
N GLU A 273 19.30 -3.00 -26.89
CA GLU A 273 18.36 -3.95 -27.51
C GLU A 273 17.87 -5.00 -26.51
N ILE A 274 18.79 -5.58 -25.73
CA ILE A 274 18.44 -6.56 -24.68
C ILE A 274 17.56 -5.92 -23.59
N ALA A 275 17.84 -4.67 -23.19
CA ALA A 275 17.01 -3.96 -22.22
C ALA A 275 15.60 -3.69 -22.76
N GLU A 276 15.46 -3.43 -24.06
CA GLU A 276 14.16 -3.20 -24.73
C GLU A 276 13.29 -4.45 -24.78
N GLU A 277 13.87 -5.66 -24.71
CA GLU A 277 13.09 -6.88 -24.57
C GLU A 277 12.16 -6.86 -23.34
N LEU A 278 12.52 -6.12 -22.29
CA LEU A 278 11.68 -5.99 -21.10
C LEU A 278 10.45 -5.11 -21.30
N GLN A 279 10.39 -4.36 -22.40
CA GLN A 279 9.25 -3.53 -22.78
C GLN A 279 8.27 -4.24 -23.73
N GLN A 280 8.65 -5.43 -24.24
CA GLN A 280 7.81 -6.23 -25.13
C GLN A 280 6.56 -6.77 -24.41
N ASP A 281 5.46 -6.88 -25.14
CA ASP A 281 4.14 -7.38 -24.69
C ASP A 281 3.49 -6.61 -23.53
N PHE A 282 3.98 -5.40 -23.23
CA PHE A 282 3.17 -4.38 -22.58
C PHE A 282 2.35 -3.73 -23.69
N ASP A 283 1.15 -4.27 -23.93
CA ASP A 283 0.20 -3.65 -24.85
C ASP A 283 -0.06 -2.22 -24.37
N THR A 284 0.62 -1.25 -24.99
CA THR A 284 0.52 0.18 -24.66
C THR A 284 -0.88 0.72 -24.96
N ASN A 285 -1.70 -0.04 -25.69
CA ASN A 285 -3.10 0.23 -25.99
C ASN A 285 -4.06 -0.62 -25.13
N ASN A 286 -3.56 -1.36 -24.14
CA ASN A 286 -4.40 -2.15 -23.24
C ASN A 286 -5.33 -1.19 -22.47
N PRO A 287 -6.66 -1.29 -22.62
CA PRO A 287 -7.59 -0.40 -21.94
C PRO A 287 -7.57 -0.53 -20.40
N ASN A 288 -6.91 -1.57 -19.88
CA ASN A 288 -6.70 -1.75 -18.43
C ASN A 288 -5.43 -1.06 -17.89
N LEU A 289 -4.55 -0.52 -18.76
CA LEU A 289 -3.40 0.27 -18.32
C LEU A 289 -3.81 1.75 -18.20
N PRO A 290 -3.44 2.44 -17.11
CA PRO A 290 -3.69 3.87 -17.00
C PRO A 290 -2.92 4.66 -18.06
N ASP A 291 -3.53 5.76 -18.51
CA ASP A 291 -2.93 6.72 -19.44
C ASP A 291 -1.54 7.20 -18.97
N ILE A 292 -0.57 7.38 -19.88
CA ILE A 292 0.82 7.67 -19.52
C ILE A 292 0.98 9.04 -18.86
N ASP A 293 0.22 10.05 -19.29
CA ASP A 293 0.26 11.38 -18.68
C ASP A 293 -0.44 11.38 -17.33
N SER A 294 -1.48 10.56 -17.16
CA SER A 294 -2.04 10.23 -15.84
C SER A 294 -1.01 9.53 -14.95
N VAL A 295 -0.23 8.57 -15.46
CA VAL A 295 0.83 7.88 -14.70
C VAL A 295 1.93 8.87 -14.28
N LYS A 296 2.45 9.69 -15.19
CA LYS A 296 3.45 10.74 -14.89
C LYS A 296 2.93 11.75 -13.86
N ARG A 297 1.74 12.31 -14.08
CA ARG A 297 1.10 13.22 -13.10
C ARG A 297 0.92 12.54 -11.76
N ARG A 298 0.44 11.30 -11.71
CA ARG A 298 0.31 10.57 -10.44
C ARG A 298 1.67 10.27 -9.81
N ILE A 299 2.75 10.09 -10.55
CA ILE A 299 4.10 9.98 -9.96
C ILE A 299 4.51 11.32 -9.33
N ASN A 300 4.20 12.44 -9.98
CA ASN A 300 4.54 13.77 -9.49
C ASN A 300 3.64 14.21 -8.31
N GLU A 301 2.34 13.95 -8.41
CA GLU A 301 1.28 14.40 -7.49
C GLU A 301 1.01 13.42 -6.34
N ALA A 302 1.25 12.11 -6.52
CA ALA A 302 0.93 11.15 -5.46
C ALA A 302 1.80 11.41 -4.22
N THR A 303 1.19 11.43 -3.06
CA THR A 303 1.92 11.32 -1.79
C THR A 303 1.91 9.86 -1.35
N GLY A 304 3.05 9.34 -0.87
CA GLY A 304 3.14 7.98 -0.33
C GLY A 304 3.17 6.84 -1.36
N THR A 305 2.55 5.70 -1.01
CA THR A 305 2.80 4.36 -1.55
C THR A 305 2.39 4.14 -3.02
N ASN A 306 1.50 4.96 -3.56
CA ASN A 306 1.06 4.86 -4.96
C ASN A 306 2.16 5.25 -5.97
N LYS A 307 3.20 6.00 -5.54
CA LYS A 307 4.31 6.40 -6.42
C LYS A 307 5.14 5.19 -6.90
N THR A 308 5.36 4.20 -6.02
CA THR A 308 6.32 3.11 -6.28
C THR A 308 5.87 2.12 -7.35
N ILE A 309 4.57 1.95 -7.55
CA ILE A 309 4.01 1.07 -8.59
C ILE A 309 4.21 1.69 -9.95
N LEU A 310 3.89 2.98 -10.05
CA LEU A 310 3.93 3.74 -11.29
C LEU A 310 5.37 3.84 -11.82
N ALA A 311 6.36 3.89 -10.93
CA ALA A 311 7.78 3.85 -11.27
C ALA A 311 8.24 2.55 -11.96
N ARG A 312 7.52 1.43 -11.74
CA ARG A 312 7.81 0.13 -12.36
C ARG A 312 7.18 0.00 -13.75
N ASP A 313 6.36 0.96 -14.18
CA ASP A 313 5.78 0.98 -15.52
C ASP A 313 6.91 1.13 -16.57
N PRO A 314 7.03 0.19 -17.53
CA PRO A 314 8.11 0.22 -18.51
C PRO A 314 8.22 1.51 -19.32
N ARG A 315 7.11 2.28 -19.43
CA ARG A 315 7.05 3.54 -20.17
C ARG A 315 7.77 4.69 -19.47
N VAL A 316 7.87 4.66 -18.14
CA VAL A 316 8.57 5.69 -17.33
C VAL A 316 9.87 5.15 -16.70
N ARG A 317 10.04 3.84 -16.65
CA ARG A 317 11.21 3.17 -16.04
C ARG A 317 12.54 3.66 -16.63
N LYS A 318 12.65 3.81 -17.96
CA LYS A 318 13.87 4.32 -18.62
C LYS A 318 14.31 5.68 -18.03
N GLN A 319 13.35 6.59 -17.79
CA GLN A 319 13.60 7.92 -17.21
C GLN A 319 14.09 7.82 -15.76
N ILE A 320 13.50 6.93 -14.95
CA ILE A 320 13.88 6.74 -13.54
C ILE A 320 15.26 6.10 -13.41
N VAL A 321 15.53 5.06 -14.19
CA VAL A 321 16.84 4.39 -14.25
C VAL A 321 17.94 5.40 -14.58
N SER A 322 17.73 6.21 -15.62
CA SER A 322 18.70 7.23 -16.02
C SER A 322 18.96 8.28 -14.93
N ARG A 323 17.95 8.62 -14.13
CA ARG A 323 18.06 9.67 -13.09
C ARG A 323 18.71 9.17 -11.81
N GLU A 324 18.43 7.95 -11.40
CA GLU A 324 18.95 7.39 -10.15
C GLU A 324 20.29 6.64 -10.33
N GLY A 325 20.84 6.63 -11.55
CA GLY A 325 22.20 6.19 -11.85
C GLY A 325 22.32 4.74 -12.35
N GLY A 326 21.26 4.18 -12.92
CA GLY A 326 21.34 2.96 -13.72
C GLY A 326 21.71 3.27 -15.17
N THR A 327 22.19 2.26 -15.89
CA THR A 327 22.71 2.37 -17.26
C THR A 327 22.06 1.34 -18.19
N SER A 328 22.32 1.42 -19.50
CA SER A 328 21.92 0.37 -20.44
C SER A 328 22.42 -1.01 -20.01
N ALA A 329 23.67 -1.10 -19.54
CA ALA A 329 24.25 -2.34 -19.04
C ALA A 329 23.56 -2.87 -17.76
N THR A 330 23.07 -1.99 -16.88
CA THR A 330 22.26 -2.38 -15.71
C THR A 330 20.99 -3.09 -16.16
N GLU A 331 20.24 -2.47 -17.07
CA GLU A 331 18.94 -2.98 -17.52
C GLU A 331 19.10 -4.23 -18.38
N ALA A 332 20.16 -4.30 -19.19
CA ALA A 332 20.52 -5.50 -19.92
C ALA A 332 20.88 -6.65 -18.98
N ALA A 333 21.57 -6.37 -17.87
CA ALA A 333 21.89 -7.38 -16.87
C ALA A 333 20.62 -7.91 -16.17
N VAL A 334 19.67 -7.03 -15.84
CA VAL A 334 18.33 -7.43 -15.33
C VAL A 334 17.62 -8.32 -16.35
N ALA A 335 17.57 -7.90 -17.62
CA ALA A 335 16.91 -8.67 -18.68
C ALA A 335 17.49 -10.08 -18.85
N ARG A 336 18.82 -10.20 -18.90
CA ARG A 336 19.51 -11.50 -18.94
C ARG A 336 19.21 -12.35 -17.69
N GLY A 337 19.13 -11.72 -16.52
CA GLY A 337 18.80 -12.39 -15.26
C GLY A 337 17.37 -12.94 -15.24
N LEU A 338 16.38 -12.15 -15.68
CA LEU A 338 14.99 -12.60 -15.80
C LEU A 338 14.83 -13.72 -16.83
N ALA A 339 15.52 -13.62 -17.98
CA ALA A 339 15.55 -14.68 -18.97
C ALA A 339 16.15 -15.98 -18.39
N TRP A 340 17.18 -15.87 -17.54
CA TRP A 340 17.73 -17.01 -16.84
C TRP A 340 16.74 -17.61 -15.83
N LEU A 341 16.05 -16.80 -15.02
CA LEU A 341 15.03 -17.28 -14.09
C LEU A 341 13.88 -17.99 -14.81
N ALA A 342 13.38 -17.42 -15.90
CA ALA A 342 12.32 -18.01 -16.72
C ALA A 342 12.70 -19.41 -17.23
N LYS A 343 13.93 -19.59 -17.74
CA LYS A 343 14.46 -20.89 -18.18
C LYS A 343 14.58 -21.95 -17.07
N HIS A 344 14.54 -21.53 -15.81
CA HIS A 344 14.70 -22.43 -14.66
C HIS A 344 13.40 -22.61 -13.85
N GLN A 345 12.25 -22.18 -14.38
CA GLN A 345 10.95 -22.52 -13.82
C GLN A 345 10.65 -24.01 -14.07
N SER A 346 10.09 -24.68 -13.06
CA SER A 346 9.66 -26.07 -13.17
C SER A 346 8.30 -26.17 -13.90
N PRO A 347 7.93 -27.33 -14.48
CA PRO A 347 6.67 -27.48 -15.21
C PRO A 347 5.39 -27.18 -14.41
N ASN A 348 5.44 -27.29 -13.09
CA ASN A 348 4.34 -26.98 -12.16
C ASN A 348 4.40 -25.52 -11.64
N GLY A 349 5.13 -24.64 -12.33
CA GLY A 349 5.14 -23.20 -12.06
C GLY A 349 6.09 -22.75 -10.94
N ASN A 350 6.65 -23.65 -10.15
CA ASN A 350 7.54 -23.29 -9.05
C ASN A 350 9.00 -23.20 -9.46
N TRP A 351 9.78 -22.54 -8.61
CA TRP A 351 11.23 -22.64 -8.59
C TRP A 351 11.69 -23.44 -7.38
N SER A 352 12.93 -23.91 -7.41
CA SER A 352 13.56 -24.59 -6.28
C SER A 352 14.98 -24.08 -6.07
N LEU A 353 15.45 -23.98 -4.82
CA LEU A 353 16.86 -23.64 -4.54
C LEU A 353 17.78 -24.85 -4.71
N HIS A 354 17.32 -26.01 -4.23
CA HIS A 354 18.10 -27.25 -4.16
C HIS A 354 17.95 -28.14 -5.40
N LYS A 355 16.83 -28.01 -6.12
CA LYS A 355 16.50 -28.81 -7.33
C LYS A 355 16.45 -28.00 -8.63
N PHE A 356 16.96 -26.78 -8.63
CA PHE A 356 16.92 -25.93 -9.84
C PHE A 356 17.66 -26.53 -11.05
N THR A 357 18.59 -27.46 -10.79
CA THR A 357 19.34 -28.21 -11.81
C THR A 357 18.57 -29.38 -12.41
N ASP A 358 17.42 -29.76 -11.84
CA ASP A 358 16.66 -30.94 -12.26
C ASP A 358 15.90 -30.70 -13.58
N ASN A 359 15.87 -29.45 -14.06
CA ASN A 359 15.26 -29.10 -15.33
C ASN A 359 15.98 -29.80 -16.51
N PRO A 360 15.24 -30.42 -17.45
CA PRO A 360 15.83 -31.15 -18.57
C PRO A 360 16.83 -30.30 -19.37
N GLY A 361 18.04 -30.83 -19.57
CA GLY A 361 19.10 -30.15 -20.31
C GLY A 361 19.90 -29.10 -19.52
N CYS A 362 19.57 -28.87 -18.24
CA CYS A 362 20.30 -27.93 -17.40
C CYS A 362 21.73 -28.42 -17.10
N THR A 363 22.73 -27.62 -17.46
CA THR A 363 24.16 -27.88 -17.15
C THR A 363 24.71 -26.92 -16.09
N CYS A 364 23.81 -26.25 -15.36
CA CYS A 364 24.17 -25.36 -14.27
C CYS A 364 24.77 -26.12 -13.08
N LYS A 365 25.47 -25.37 -12.22
CA LYS A 365 26.03 -25.84 -10.95
C LYS A 365 25.60 -24.91 -9.82
N ASP A 366 25.97 -25.29 -8.60
CA ASP A 366 25.80 -24.48 -7.38
C ASP A 366 24.36 -24.47 -6.86
N SER A 367 23.77 -25.66 -6.73
CA SER A 367 22.48 -25.87 -6.07
C SER A 367 22.54 -25.51 -4.60
N GLY A 368 21.49 -24.87 -4.12
CA GLY A 368 21.32 -24.56 -2.72
C GLY A 368 21.15 -25.82 -1.89
N GLN A 369 21.36 -25.69 -0.59
CA GLN A 369 21.12 -26.76 0.39
C GLN A 369 19.77 -26.58 1.10
N VAL A 370 19.19 -25.39 0.97
CA VAL A 370 17.92 -25.02 1.59
C VAL A 370 16.75 -25.66 0.84
N ILE A 371 15.89 -26.35 1.59
CA ILE A 371 14.67 -26.97 1.07
C ILE A 371 13.49 -26.04 1.36
N THR A 372 13.13 -25.23 0.36
CA THR A 372 11.92 -24.39 0.36
C THR A 372 11.56 -23.99 -1.07
N ASP A 373 10.56 -24.65 -1.66
CA ASP A 373 10.14 -24.34 -3.03
C ASP A 373 9.22 -23.11 -3.06
N MET A 374 8.41 -22.90 -2.01
CA MET A 374 7.66 -21.66 -1.80
C MET A 374 8.60 -20.45 -1.69
N GLY A 375 9.71 -20.59 -0.96
CA GLY A 375 10.69 -19.50 -0.79
C GLY A 375 11.49 -19.26 -2.07
N ALA A 376 11.89 -20.32 -2.77
CA ALA A 376 12.52 -20.21 -4.08
C ALA A 376 11.63 -19.51 -5.11
N THR A 377 10.35 -19.89 -5.16
CA THR A 377 9.35 -19.30 -6.05
C THR A 377 9.13 -17.84 -5.71
N SER A 378 9.02 -17.50 -4.43
CA SER A 378 8.89 -16.11 -3.99
C SER A 378 10.11 -15.28 -4.40
N LEU A 379 11.32 -15.79 -4.16
CA LEU A 379 12.57 -15.14 -4.57
C LEU A 379 12.67 -14.96 -6.08
N ALA A 380 12.19 -15.91 -6.89
CA ALA A 380 12.20 -15.80 -8.35
C ALA A 380 11.15 -14.80 -8.87
N LEU A 381 9.98 -14.73 -8.23
CA LEU A 381 8.90 -13.82 -8.60
C LEU A 381 9.20 -12.36 -8.25
N LEU A 382 9.95 -12.12 -7.17
CA LEU A 382 10.31 -10.76 -6.76
C LEU A 382 10.94 -9.98 -7.93
N PRO A 383 12.02 -10.42 -8.60
CA PRO A 383 12.57 -9.76 -9.80
C PRO A 383 11.55 -9.49 -10.90
N PHE A 384 10.72 -10.46 -11.28
CA PHE A 384 9.73 -10.24 -12.33
C PHE A 384 8.80 -9.07 -12.00
N LEU A 385 8.24 -9.06 -10.78
CA LEU A 385 7.39 -7.96 -10.30
C LEU A 385 8.15 -6.64 -10.17
N GLY A 386 9.44 -6.69 -9.81
CA GLY A 386 10.31 -5.52 -9.75
C GLY A 386 10.44 -4.85 -11.12
N ALA A 387 10.69 -5.64 -12.16
CA ALA A 387 10.79 -5.21 -13.55
C ALA A 387 9.45 -4.85 -14.23
N GLY A 388 8.33 -4.88 -13.49
CA GLY A 388 7.00 -4.57 -14.02
C GLY A 388 6.30 -5.74 -14.70
N GLN A 389 6.91 -6.93 -14.75
CA GLN A 389 6.33 -8.14 -15.34
C GLN A 389 5.31 -8.73 -14.37
N THR A 390 4.05 -8.83 -14.78
CA THR A 390 2.96 -9.32 -13.92
C THR A 390 2.29 -10.53 -14.53
N HIS A 391 1.39 -11.20 -13.81
CA HIS A 391 0.60 -12.31 -14.36
C HIS A 391 -0.46 -11.86 -15.40
N ILE A 392 -0.56 -10.55 -15.67
CA ILE A 392 -1.50 -9.97 -16.64
C ILE A 392 -0.75 -9.44 -17.88
N VAL A 393 0.36 -8.73 -17.69
CA VAL A 393 1.09 -8.03 -18.77
C VAL A 393 2.60 -8.31 -18.75
N GLY A 394 3.22 -8.17 -19.93
CA GLY A 394 4.66 -8.33 -20.14
C GLY A 394 5.06 -9.70 -20.70
N LYS A 395 6.26 -9.76 -21.27
CA LYS A 395 6.89 -10.95 -21.86
C LYS A 395 6.84 -12.18 -20.97
N TYR A 396 7.00 -12.02 -19.65
CA TYR A 396 7.06 -13.13 -18.70
C TYR A 396 5.71 -13.43 -18.00
N LYS A 397 4.59 -12.92 -18.52
CA LYS A 397 3.29 -13.02 -17.85
C LYS A 397 2.86 -14.43 -17.47
N ASP A 398 3.15 -15.41 -18.32
CA ASP A 398 2.78 -16.81 -18.06
C ASP A 398 3.64 -17.40 -16.94
N HIS A 399 4.94 -17.10 -16.92
CA HIS A 399 5.84 -17.54 -15.84
C HIS A 399 5.41 -16.96 -14.49
N VAL A 400 5.07 -15.67 -14.46
CA VAL A 400 4.58 -15.00 -13.25
C VAL A 400 3.24 -15.58 -12.80
N ARG A 401 2.32 -15.85 -13.74
CA ARG A 401 1.02 -16.46 -13.44
C ARG A 401 1.17 -17.83 -12.80
N GLU A 402 1.97 -18.71 -13.38
CA GLU A 402 2.18 -20.06 -12.85
C GLU A 402 2.89 -20.05 -11.50
N GLY A 403 3.83 -19.13 -11.28
CA GLY A 403 4.46 -18.95 -9.98
C GLY A 403 3.48 -18.46 -8.90
N ILE A 404 2.62 -17.49 -9.23
CA ILE A 404 1.58 -17.00 -8.31
C ILE A 404 0.57 -18.11 -8.03
N ASN A 405 0.10 -18.84 -9.04
CA ASN A 405 -0.81 -19.97 -8.86
C ASN A 405 -0.19 -21.02 -7.92
N TYR A 406 1.08 -21.35 -8.09
CA TYR A 406 1.78 -22.25 -7.17
C TYR A 406 1.77 -21.75 -5.72
N LEU A 407 1.99 -20.45 -5.47
CA LEU A 407 1.91 -19.89 -4.12
C LEU A 407 0.50 -19.99 -3.53
N LEU A 408 -0.53 -19.71 -4.34
CA LEU A 408 -1.93 -19.78 -3.91
C LEU A 408 -2.37 -21.22 -3.60
N ASP A 409 -2.03 -22.16 -4.48
CA ASP A 409 -2.39 -23.57 -4.36
C ASP A 409 -1.72 -24.25 -3.15
N ASN A 410 -0.59 -23.71 -2.69
CA ASN A 410 0.17 -24.22 -1.55
C ASN A 410 0.06 -23.33 -0.30
N GLN A 411 -0.79 -22.30 -0.31
CA GLN A 411 -1.08 -21.54 0.90
C GLN A 411 -1.88 -22.42 1.89
N ILE A 412 -1.41 -22.50 3.13
CA ILE A 412 -2.09 -23.24 4.19
C ILE A 412 -3.33 -22.45 4.63
N ARG A 413 -4.35 -23.15 5.11
CA ARG A 413 -5.66 -22.57 5.50
C ARG A 413 -5.57 -21.40 6.50
N ASP A 414 -4.50 -21.30 7.28
CA ASP A 414 -4.29 -20.22 8.24
C ASP A 414 -3.46 -19.04 7.70
N GLY A 415 -3.23 -19.01 6.37
CA GLY A 415 -2.49 -17.97 5.68
C GLY A 415 -0.99 -18.26 5.52
N ASP A 416 -0.47 -19.33 6.14
CA ASP A 416 0.96 -19.67 6.06
C ASP A 416 1.38 -20.02 4.61
N LEU A 417 2.47 -19.42 4.16
CA LEU A 417 3.04 -19.54 2.81
C LEU A 417 4.33 -20.36 2.81
N SER A 418 4.61 -21.10 3.88
CA SER A 418 5.84 -21.87 4.07
C SER A 418 5.66 -23.38 3.89
N PHE A 419 4.68 -23.79 3.08
CA PHE A 419 4.45 -25.19 2.77
C PHE A 419 5.73 -25.85 2.22
N GLY A 420 6.08 -27.02 2.78
CA GLY A 420 7.28 -27.76 2.41
C GLY A 420 8.61 -27.17 2.89
N SER A 421 8.62 -25.99 3.52
CA SER A 421 9.83 -25.40 4.10
C SER A 421 10.39 -26.28 5.24
N ARG A 422 11.71 -26.46 5.27
CA ARG A 422 12.40 -27.25 6.31
C ARG A 422 13.43 -26.41 7.08
N GLY A 423 13.72 -26.83 8.31
CA GLY A 423 14.72 -26.18 9.16
C GLY A 423 14.33 -24.72 9.47
N ASN A 424 15.30 -23.83 9.37
CA ASN A 424 15.15 -22.43 9.81
C ASN A 424 14.52 -21.49 8.77
N THR A 425 13.78 -22.02 7.79
CA THR A 425 13.40 -21.27 6.57
C THR A 425 11.95 -20.80 6.54
N ARG A 426 11.14 -21.27 7.48
CA ARG A 426 9.68 -21.14 7.47
C ARG A 426 9.21 -19.69 7.40
N LEU A 427 9.55 -18.86 8.39
CA LEU A 427 9.10 -17.45 8.37
C LEU A 427 9.84 -16.57 7.36
N TYR A 428 11.07 -16.89 6.93
CA TYR A 428 11.67 -16.22 5.76
C TYR A 428 10.81 -16.43 4.52
N THR A 429 10.46 -17.69 4.26
CA THR A 429 9.64 -18.10 3.12
C THR A 429 8.28 -17.42 3.16
N HIS A 430 7.64 -17.42 4.34
CA HIS A 430 6.34 -16.78 4.50
C HIS A 430 6.39 -15.26 4.25
N GLY A 431 7.39 -14.55 4.80
CA GLY A 431 7.55 -13.12 4.56
C GLY A 431 7.77 -12.79 3.09
N GLN A 432 8.64 -13.55 2.41
CA GLN A 432 8.92 -13.40 0.97
C GLN A 432 7.66 -13.63 0.12
N GLY A 433 6.90 -14.70 0.39
CA GLY A 433 5.65 -14.99 -0.31
C GLY A 433 4.59 -13.91 -0.09
N THR A 434 4.52 -13.37 1.14
CA THR A 434 3.59 -12.28 1.47
C THR A 434 3.91 -11.02 0.67
N ILE A 435 5.20 -10.64 0.54
CA ILE A 435 5.62 -9.52 -0.31
C ILE A 435 5.15 -9.74 -1.75
N VAL A 436 5.35 -10.94 -2.31
CA VAL A 436 4.95 -11.26 -3.69
C VAL A 436 3.44 -11.11 -3.89
N LEU A 437 2.61 -11.67 -3.00
CA LEU A 437 1.15 -11.55 -3.13
C LEU A 437 0.68 -10.10 -2.99
N CYS A 438 1.26 -9.34 -2.04
CA CYS A 438 0.94 -7.93 -1.85
C CYS A 438 1.38 -7.07 -3.05
N GLU A 439 2.60 -7.26 -3.56
CA GLU A 439 3.08 -6.52 -4.73
C GLU A 439 2.27 -6.85 -5.98
N ALA A 440 1.97 -8.12 -6.23
CA ALA A 440 1.14 -8.52 -7.37
C ALA A 440 -0.29 -7.94 -7.27
N LEU A 441 -0.92 -7.99 -6.09
CA LEU A 441 -2.22 -7.37 -5.85
C LEU A 441 -2.17 -5.87 -6.12
N MET A 442 -1.17 -5.20 -5.55
CA MET A 442 -0.99 -3.76 -5.66
C MET A 442 -0.76 -3.32 -7.13
N MET A 443 0.03 -4.07 -7.90
CA MET A 443 0.34 -3.74 -9.29
C MET A 443 -0.80 -4.02 -10.27
N THR A 444 -1.64 -5.03 -9.98
CA THR A 444 -2.63 -5.54 -10.95
C THR A 444 -4.08 -5.27 -10.56
N GLY A 445 -4.36 -5.03 -9.27
CA GLY A 445 -5.71 -4.98 -8.75
C GLY A 445 -6.46 -6.32 -8.79
N ASP A 446 -5.78 -7.45 -9.06
CA ASP A 446 -6.42 -8.77 -9.16
C ASP A 446 -7.08 -9.15 -7.82
N ARG A 447 -8.42 -9.12 -7.81
CA ARG A 447 -9.22 -9.40 -6.60
C ARG A 447 -9.01 -10.80 -6.06
N ARG A 448 -8.56 -11.78 -6.87
CA ARG A 448 -8.25 -13.14 -6.41
C ARG A 448 -7.10 -13.14 -5.39
N LEU A 449 -6.20 -12.15 -5.44
CA LEU A 449 -5.05 -12.06 -4.56
C LEU A 449 -5.37 -11.38 -3.22
N ARG A 450 -6.47 -10.64 -3.12
CA ARG A 450 -6.81 -9.83 -1.94
C ARG A 450 -6.95 -10.66 -0.67
N ASN A 451 -7.78 -11.71 -0.71
CA ASN A 451 -8.02 -12.56 0.45
C ASN A 451 -6.78 -13.39 0.83
N PRO A 452 -6.12 -14.11 -0.11
CA PRO A 452 -4.86 -14.80 0.16
C PRO A 452 -3.78 -13.90 0.78
N ALA A 453 -3.60 -12.69 0.26
CA ALA A 453 -2.64 -11.74 0.79
C ALA A 453 -3.03 -11.26 2.20
N GLN A 454 -4.30 -10.97 2.46
CA GLN A 454 -4.76 -10.59 3.81
C GLN A 454 -4.56 -11.73 4.82
N GLU A 455 -4.84 -12.98 4.46
CA GLU A 455 -4.60 -14.11 5.35
C GLU A 455 -3.11 -14.32 5.62
N ALA A 456 -2.25 -14.10 4.64
CA ALA A 456 -0.81 -14.12 4.84
C ALA A 456 -0.37 -13.04 5.85
N VAL A 457 -0.89 -11.81 5.71
CA VAL A 457 -0.64 -10.72 6.68
C VAL A 457 -1.15 -11.07 8.07
N ASN A 458 -2.35 -11.65 8.18
CA ASN A 458 -2.91 -12.10 9.46
C ASN A 458 -1.99 -13.13 10.14
N PHE A 459 -1.37 -14.02 9.36
CA PHE A 459 -0.39 -14.97 9.87
C PHE A 459 0.90 -14.29 10.36
N ILE A 460 1.42 -13.27 9.67
CA ILE A 460 2.56 -12.46 10.17
C ILE A 460 2.22 -11.86 11.53
N VAL A 461 1.05 -11.22 11.65
CA VAL A 461 0.60 -10.60 12.91
C VAL A 461 0.49 -11.63 14.02
N LYS A 462 -0.15 -12.77 13.75
CA LYS A 462 -0.34 -13.86 14.72
C LYS A 462 0.96 -14.53 15.15
N SER A 463 1.95 -14.59 14.25
CA SER A 463 3.23 -15.26 14.50
C SER A 463 4.25 -14.41 15.27
N GLN A 464 3.99 -13.11 15.46
CA GLN A 464 4.87 -12.19 16.17
C GLN A 464 5.05 -12.62 17.64
N HIS A 465 6.29 -12.64 18.11
CA HIS A 465 6.57 -12.90 19.52
C HIS A 465 6.11 -11.72 20.41
N THR A 466 5.89 -11.97 21.70
CA THR A 466 5.49 -10.93 22.67
C THR A 466 6.50 -9.79 22.77
N GLY A 467 7.79 -10.10 22.58
CA GLY A 467 8.88 -9.11 22.48
C GLY A 467 9.00 -8.41 21.12
N GLY A 468 8.06 -8.64 20.20
CA GLY A 468 7.88 -7.87 18.96
C GLY A 468 8.67 -8.30 17.73
N GLY A 469 9.60 -9.24 17.87
CA GLY A 469 10.32 -9.81 16.73
C GLY A 469 9.70 -11.10 16.18
N TRP A 470 10.28 -11.59 15.09
CA TRP A 470 10.01 -12.89 14.49
C TRP A 470 11.31 -13.66 14.34
N ARG A 471 11.25 -14.99 14.34
CA ARG A 471 12.39 -15.85 14.05
C ARG A 471 11.96 -16.96 13.11
N TYR A 472 12.41 -18.20 13.26
CA TYR A 472 12.19 -19.21 12.23
C TYR A 472 10.79 -19.81 12.32
N ASN A 473 10.27 -19.99 13.53
CA ASN A 473 8.92 -20.49 13.78
C ASN A 473 8.06 -19.44 14.51
N PRO A 474 6.72 -19.50 14.35
CA PRO A 474 5.80 -18.61 15.05
C PRO A 474 6.03 -18.57 16.56
N GLY A 475 5.97 -17.37 17.13
CA GLY A 475 6.09 -17.14 18.57
C GLY A 475 7.51 -17.29 19.15
N GLN A 476 8.54 -17.53 18.33
CA GLN A 476 9.93 -17.55 18.81
C GLN A 476 10.47 -16.13 19.03
N SER A 477 11.30 -15.96 20.06
CA SER A 477 12.00 -14.69 20.30
C SER A 477 12.76 -14.25 19.05
N GLY A 478 12.69 -12.94 18.77
CA GLY A 478 13.01 -12.38 17.47
C GLY A 478 14.46 -12.54 17.04
N ASP A 479 14.65 -12.50 15.72
CA ASP A 479 15.91 -12.43 15.02
C ASP A 479 15.82 -11.35 13.94
N THR A 480 16.76 -10.40 13.96
CA THR A 480 16.76 -9.20 13.10
C THR A 480 16.68 -9.56 11.62
N SER A 481 17.26 -10.70 11.23
CA SER A 481 17.24 -11.16 9.84
C SER A 481 15.88 -11.66 9.37
N VAL A 482 15.01 -12.12 10.27
CA VAL A 482 13.63 -12.48 9.91
C VAL A 482 12.72 -11.25 10.01
N VAL A 483 12.99 -10.37 10.99
CA VAL A 483 12.24 -9.12 11.18
C VAL A 483 12.26 -8.27 9.90
N GLY A 484 13.38 -8.21 9.17
CA GLY A 484 13.44 -7.46 7.91
C GLY A 484 12.40 -7.92 6.88
N TRP A 485 12.31 -9.23 6.64
CA TRP A 485 11.31 -9.78 5.71
C TRP A 485 9.87 -9.53 6.17
N GLN A 486 9.58 -9.66 7.47
CA GLN A 486 8.23 -9.41 7.97
C GLN A 486 7.86 -7.94 7.88
N VAL A 487 8.77 -7.03 8.25
CA VAL A 487 8.52 -5.58 8.17
C VAL A 487 8.30 -5.17 6.72
N MET A 488 9.13 -5.64 5.77
CA MET A 488 8.91 -5.37 4.35
C MET A 488 7.57 -5.92 3.85
N ALA A 489 7.18 -7.13 4.27
CA ALA A 489 5.86 -7.71 3.93
C ALA A 489 4.70 -6.86 4.45
N LEU A 490 4.77 -6.38 5.69
CA LEU A 490 3.76 -5.50 6.29
C LEU A 490 3.69 -4.14 5.58
N GLN A 491 4.83 -3.60 5.13
CA GLN A 491 4.84 -2.38 4.31
C GLN A 491 4.21 -2.62 2.94
N SER A 492 4.53 -3.72 2.27
CA SER A 492 3.87 -4.11 1.02
C SER A 492 2.36 -4.31 1.20
N ALA A 493 1.93 -4.85 2.34
CA ALA A 493 0.52 -5.00 2.67
C ALA A 493 -0.19 -3.65 2.85
N HIS A 494 0.41 -2.71 3.58
CA HIS A 494 -0.08 -1.33 3.67
C HIS A 494 -0.18 -0.68 2.29
N ALA A 495 0.83 -0.86 1.45
CA ALA A 495 0.85 -0.37 0.08
C ALA A 495 -0.29 -0.93 -0.78
N ALA A 496 -0.61 -2.21 -0.59
CA ALA A 496 -1.71 -2.88 -1.27
C ALA A 496 -3.11 -2.56 -0.70
N GLY A 497 -3.20 -1.69 0.32
CA GLY A 497 -4.47 -1.35 0.98
C GLY A 497 -5.04 -2.48 1.83
N LEU A 498 -4.18 -3.36 2.35
CA LEU A 498 -4.54 -4.42 3.29
C LEU A 498 -4.46 -3.92 4.74
N ILE A 499 -5.14 -4.62 5.64
CA ILE A 499 -5.22 -4.26 7.05
C ILE A 499 -3.97 -4.78 7.76
N VAL A 500 -3.18 -3.85 8.29
CA VAL A 500 -2.02 -4.13 9.14
C VAL A 500 -2.20 -3.37 10.47
N PRO A 501 -2.25 -4.08 11.61
CA PRO A 501 -2.38 -3.43 12.91
C PRO A 501 -1.13 -2.62 13.28
N SER A 502 -1.29 -1.33 13.61
CA SER A 502 -0.17 -0.46 14.01
C SER A 502 0.62 -1.00 15.21
N GLN A 503 -0.06 -1.70 16.13
CA GLN A 503 0.58 -2.34 17.28
C GLN A 503 1.66 -3.35 16.86
N THR A 504 1.48 -4.06 15.75
CA THR A 504 2.46 -5.02 15.23
C THR A 504 3.75 -4.31 14.81
N LEU A 505 3.63 -3.16 14.13
CA LEU A 505 4.78 -2.34 13.72
C LEU A 505 5.46 -1.69 14.94
N ASN A 506 4.70 -1.20 15.91
CA ASN A 506 5.25 -0.60 17.14
C ASN A 506 6.07 -1.64 17.93
N LYS A 507 5.57 -2.87 18.03
CA LYS A 507 6.30 -3.98 18.63
C LYS A 507 7.58 -4.34 17.86
N ALA A 508 7.55 -4.30 16.52
CA ALA A 508 8.75 -4.50 15.72
C ALA A 508 9.81 -3.40 15.98
N ASN A 509 9.35 -2.15 16.13
CA ASN A 509 10.22 -1.03 16.49
C ASN A 509 10.83 -1.19 17.90
N GLN A 510 10.04 -1.68 18.86
CA GLN A 510 10.52 -2.02 20.21
C GLN A 510 11.54 -3.15 20.18
N TYR A 511 11.32 -4.20 19.38
CA TYR A 511 12.30 -5.27 19.19
C TYR A 511 13.65 -4.72 18.68
N LEU A 512 13.63 -3.82 17.69
CA LEU A 512 14.86 -3.23 17.16
C LEU A 512 15.61 -2.41 18.22
N ASN A 513 14.91 -1.77 19.17
CA ASN A 513 15.57 -1.12 20.32
C ASN A 513 16.36 -2.14 21.17
N LEU A 514 15.85 -3.36 21.31
CA LEU A 514 16.50 -4.43 22.07
C LEU A 514 17.66 -5.08 21.30
N ALA A 515 17.53 -5.20 19.97
CA ALA A 515 18.57 -5.74 19.09
C ALA A 515 19.70 -4.75 18.79
N GLN A 516 19.48 -3.47 19.12
CA GLN A 516 20.47 -2.41 19.00
C GLN A 516 21.58 -2.55 20.05
N THR A 517 22.82 -2.43 19.58
CA THR A 517 24.04 -2.35 20.40
C THR A 517 24.49 -0.89 20.56
N SER A 518 25.75 -0.62 20.87
CA SER A 518 26.29 0.74 20.89
C SER A 518 26.19 1.42 19.50
N ASN A 519 25.97 2.75 19.53
CA ASN A 519 26.01 3.63 18.35
C ASN A 519 25.04 3.26 17.20
N SER A 520 23.87 2.68 17.49
CA SER A 520 22.88 2.29 16.47
C SER A 520 23.38 1.27 15.46
N LEU A 521 24.30 0.41 15.90
CA LEU A 521 24.64 -0.84 15.22
C LEU A 521 23.78 -1.98 15.76
N TYR A 522 23.52 -3.01 14.97
CA TYR A 522 22.54 -4.03 15.32
C TYR A 522 23.12 -5.44 15.22
N GLY A 523 22.70 -6.30 16.16
CA GLY A 523 22.98 -7.72 16.16
C GLY A 523 21.83 -8.56 15.62
N TYR A 524 22.06 -9.87 15.48
CA TYR A 524 21.00 -10.81 15.11
C TYR A 524 19.92 -10.89 16.18
N GLN A 525 20.29 -10.83 17.45
CA GLN A 525 19.38 -10.99 18.59
C GLN A 525 19.76 -10.00 19.70
N PRO A 526 18.82 -9.64 20.59
CA PRO A 526 19.11 -8.82 21.76
C PRO A 526 20.27 -9.39 22.59
N GLY A 527 21.21 -8.53 22.97
CA GLY A 527 22.43 -8.92 23.70
C GLY A 527 23.53 -9.55 22.84
N GLY A 528 23.30 -9.77 21.55
CA GLY A 528 24.31 -10.24 20.60
C GLY A 528 25.26 -9.14 20.12
N ALA A 529 26.41 -9.54 19.57
CA ALA A 529 27.33 -8.61 18.92
C ALA A 529 26.73 -8.04 17.63
N SER A 530 27.06 -6.78 17.32
CA SER A 530 26.61 -6.15 16.09
C SER A 530 27.35 -6.68 14.86
N THR A 531 26.64 -6.72 13.74
CA THR A 531 27.19 -7.06 12.43
C THR A 531 26.80 -6.00 11.42
N TYR A 532 27.62 -5.79 10.40
CA TYR A 532 27.33 -4.82 9.34
C TYR A 532 26.07 -5.19 8.55
N VAL A 533 25.80 -6.50 8.39
CA VAL A 533 24.62 -7.02 7.71
C VAL A 533 23.34 -6.68 8.47
N MET A 534 23.27 -7.04 9.76
CA MET A 534 22.11 -6.74 10.60
C MET A 534 21.96 -5.25 10.84
N THR A 535 23.05 -4.48 10.85
CA THR A 535 22.99 -3.01 10.90
C THR A 535 22.30 -2.44 9.67
N ALA A 536 22.64 -2.91 8.46
CA ALA A 536 21.99 -2.45 7.24
C ALA A 536 20.49 -2.81 7.21
N GLU A 537 20.15 -4.06 7.54
CA GLU A 537 18.76 -4.53 7.58
C GLU A 537 17.93 -3.80 8.65
N ALA A 538 18.46 -3.63 9.86
CA ALA A 538 17.75 -2.95 10.94
C ALA A 538 17.54 -1.47 10.63
N LEU A 539 18.54 -0.76 10.10
CA LEU A 539 18.37 0.65 9.70
C LEU A 539 17.35 0.79 8.56
N LEU A 540 17.31 -0.16 7.61
CA LEU A 540 16.27 -0.19 6.59
C LEU A 540 14.88 -0.35 7.25
N CYS A 541 14.75 -1.28 8.19
CA CYS A 541 13.51 -1.46 8.95
C CYS A 541 13.13 -0.19 9.72
N ARG A 542 14.10 0.53 10.30
CA ARG A 542 13.84 1.80 10.99
C ARG A 542 13.24 2.83 10.04
N PHE A 543 13.74 2.95 8.81
CA PHE A 543 13.14 3.84 7.81
C PHE A 543 11.70 3.45 7.49
N TYR A 544 11.43 2.17 7.30
CA TYR A 544 10.07 1.67 7.11
C TYR A 544 9.17 1.89 8.34
N LEU A 545 9.75 1.98 9.53
CA LEU A 545 9.04 2.24 10.79
C LEU A 545 8.99 3.73 11.17
N GLY A 546 9.37 4.63 10.26
CA GLY A 546 9.20 6.08 10.43
C GLY A 546 10.44 6.87 10.87
N TYR A 547 11.60 6.22 11.00
CA TYR A 547 12.86 6.96 11.20
C TYR A 547 13.23 7.73 9.94
N ASN A 548 13.91 8.87 10.11
CA ASN A 548 14.45 9.67 9.03
C ASN A 548 15.97 9.86 9.19
N GLN A 549 16.59 10.56 8.23
CA GLN A 549 18.04 10.80 8.23
C GLN A 549 18.55 11.48 9.51
N LYS A 550 17.71 12.28 10.18
CA LYS A 550 18.05 13.01 11.42
C LYS A 550 17.73 12.20 12.68
N SER A 551 17.12 11.03 12.55
CA SER A 551 16.84 10.17 13.69
C SER A 551 18.14 9.74 14.38
N PRO A 552 18.15 9.63 15.72
CA PRO A 552 19.37 9.35 16.47
C PRO A 552 20.13 8.12 15.97
N GLY A 553 21.42 8.31 15.68
CA GLY A 553 22.37 7.25 15.31
C GLY A 553 22.21 6.67 13.90
N VAL A 554 21.23 7.10 13.11
CA VAL A 554 21.12 6.74 11.68
C VAL A 554 22.37 7.17 10.92
N GLU A 555 22.76 8.44 11.05
CA GLU A 555 23.94 8.99 10.37
C GLU A 555 25.22 8.21 10.73
N TYR A 556 25.39 7.85 12.01
CA TYR A 556 26.53 7.04 12.45
C TYR A 556 26.53 5.68 11.76
N GLY A 557 25.38 4.98 11.75
CA GLY A 557 25.26 3.67 11.11
C GLY A 557 25.55 3.71 9.61
N ILE A 558 25.05 4.73 8.91
CA ILE A 558 25.35 4.95 7.47
C ILE A 558 26.84 5.18 7.26
N ASN A 559 27.44 6.10 8.02
CA ASN A 559 28.88 6.40 7.92
C ASN A 559 29.75 5.18 8.26
N TYR A 560 29.34 4.36 9.23
CA TYR A 560 30.01 3.10 9.55
C TYR A 560 30.02 2.14 8.35
N LEU A 561 28.89 1.99 7.66
CA LEU A 561 28.76 1.11 6.49
C LEU A 561 29.54 1.66 5.29
N VAL A 562 29.41 2.95 4.97
CA VAL A 562 30.13 3.59 3.85
C VAL A 562 31.65 3.56 4.08
N LYS A 563 32.11 3.79 5.31
CA LYS A 563 33.56 3.85 5.57
C LYS A 563 34.22 2.47 5.58
N ASN A 564 33.54 1.46 6.12
CA ASN A 564 34.18 0.18 6.45
C ASN A 564 33.66 -1.01 5.63
N HIS A 565 32.47 -0.91 5.02
CA HIS A 565 31.75 -2.04 4.42
C HIS A 565 31.16 -1.69 3.05
N LEU A 566 31.82 -0.83 2.28
CA LEU A 566 31.45 -0.62 0.88
C LEU A 566 31.68 -1.90 0.04
N PRO A 567 30.86 -2.15 -0.99
CA PRO A 567 31.09 -3.25 -1.92
C PRO A 567 32.41 -3.06 -2.68
N ALA A 568 33.49 -3.70 -2.22
CA ALA A 568 34.81 -3.46 -2.81
C ALA A 568 35.17 -4.44 -3.94
N LYS A 569 34.98 -5.74 -3.73
CA LYS A 569 35.29 -6.80 -4.72
C LYS A 569 34.58 -8.12 -4.39
N PRO A 570 34.40 -9.02 -5.36
CA PRO A 570 33.92 -10.37 -5.09
C PRO A 570 34.93 -11.18 -4.24
N PRO A 571 34.47 -12.15 -3.43
CA PRO A 571 33.06 -12.47 -3.20
C PRO A 571 32.37 -11.44 -2.32
N PHE A 572 31.10 -11.18 -2.61
CA PHE A 572 30.23 -10.31 -1.83
C PHE A 572 29.10 -11.12 -1.22
N ASN A 573 28.68 -10.72 -0.03
CA ASN A 573 27.52 -11.30 0.64
C ASN A 573 26.25 -10.77 -0.01
N MET A 574 25.49 -11.59 -0.75
CA MET A 574 24.28 -11.13 -1.45
C MET A 574 23.20 -10.62 -0.50
N TYR A 575 23.11 -11.21 0.69
CA TYR A 575 22.17 -10.75 1.70
C TYR A 575 22.48 -9.32 2.14
N TYR A 576 23.76 -9.03 2.38
CA TYR A 576 24.21 -7.66 2.68
C TYR A 576 24.01 -6.71 1.49
N MET A 577 24.35 -7.13 0.28
CA MET A 577 24.17 -6.32 -0.92
C MET A 577 22.72 -5.88 -1.07
N TYR A 578 21.76 -6.79 -0.86
CA TYR A 578 20.33 -6.48 -0.97
C TYR A 578 19.86 -5.43 0.04
N TYR A 579 20.12 -5.64 1.33
CA TYR A 579 19.70 -4.69 2.37
C TYR A 579 20.49 -3.38 2.34
N GLY A 580 21.80 -3.46 2.13
CA GLY A 580 22.67 -2.30 2.02
C GLY A 580 22.29 -1.40 0.84
N THR A 581 21.95 -2.00 -0.31
CA THR A 581 21.52 -1.26 -1.49
C THR A 581 20.21 -0.52 -1.24
N GLN A 582 19.20 -1.19 -0.69
CA GLN A 582 17.93 -0.54 -0.34
C GLN A 582 18.12 0.58 0.69
N LEU A 583 18.92 0.33 1.73
CA LEU A 583 19.20 1.32 2.78
C LEU A 583 19.88 2.56 2.20
N MET A 584 20.94 2.37 1.41
CA MET A 584 21.67 3.49 0.81
C MET A 584 20.81 4.23 -0.21
N HIS A 585 19.98 3.54 -0.98
CA HIS A 585 19.05 4.16 -1.92
C HIS A 585 18.04 5.07 -1.21
N HIS A 586 17.43 4.58 -0.14
CA HIS A 586 16.50 5.36 0.68
C HIS A 586 17.19 6.53 1.37
N TYR A 587 18.41 6.33 1.89
CA TYR A 587 19.20 7.41 2.49
C TYR A 587 19.57 8.48 1.47
N GLY A 588 19.89 8.11 0.23
CA GLY A 588 20.25 9.03 -0.83
C GLY A 588 21.59 9.75 -0.63
N GLY A 589 21.76 10.87 -1.34
CA GLY A 589 22.93 11.73 -1.22
C GLY A 589 24.24 11.08 -1.67
N GLN A 590 25.35 11.53 -1.10
CA GLN A 590 26.68 11.00 -1.42
C GLN A 590 26.85 9.51 -1.04
N PRO A 591 26.33 9.01 0.11
CA PRO A 591 26.36 7.58 0.42
C PRO A 591 25.75 6.71 -0.68
N TRP A 592 24.59 7.11 -1.22
CA TRP A 592 23.96 6.40 -2.34
C TRP A 592 24.84 6.41 -3.59
N LYS A 593 25.34 7.59 -4.01
CA LYS A 593 26.16 7.70 -5.23
C LYS A 593 27.40 6.81 -5.16
N THR A 594 28.10 6.81 -4.02
CA THR A 594 29.29 5.97 -3.81
C THR A 594 28.94 4.48 -3.76
N TRP A 595 27.86 4.10 -3.07
CA TRP A 595 27.41 2.71 -3.03
C TRP A 595 26.98 2.21 -4.40
N ASN A 596 26.15 2.98 -5.10
CA ASN A 596 25.53 2.61 -6.36
C ASN A 596 26.58 2.33 -7.43
N ALA A 597 27.55 3.24 -7.61
CA ALA A 597 28.62 3.06 -8.59
C ALA A 597 29.36 1.74 -8.39
N GLN A 598 29.77 1.44 -7.14
CA GLN A 598 30.48 0.20 -6.84
C GLN A 598 29.61 -1.04 -6.99
N MET A 599 28.40 -1.01 -6.42
CA MET A 599 27.46 -2.13 -6.45
C MET A 599 27.08 -2.51 -7.89
N ARG A 600 26.67 -1.53 -8.70
CA ARG A 600 26.26 -1.69 -10.09
C ARG A 600 27.38 -2.32 -10.92
N ASP A 601 28.55 -1.71 -10.90
CA ASP A 601 29.67 -2.12 -11.75
C ASP A 601 30.16 -3.53 -11.36
N LEU A 602 30.20 -3.85 -10.06
CA LEU A 602 30.56 -5.18 -9.56
C LEU A 602 29.55 -6.26 -9.96
N LEU A 603 28.25 -5.99 -9.88
CA LEU A 603 27.23 -6.96 -10.27
C LEU A 603 27.24 -7.19 -11.78
N ILE A 604 27.34 -6.13 -12.59
CA ILE A 604 27.43 -6.25 -14.05
C ILE A 604 28.68 -7.06 -14.44
N ALA A 605 29.84 -6.72 -13.87
CA ALA A 605 31.10 -7.40 -14.20
C ALA A 605 31.15 -8.87 -13.78
N SER A 606 30.37 -9.26 -12.76
CA SER A 606 30.36 -10.63 -12.22
C SER A 606 29.28 -11.54 -12.81
N GLN A 607 28.33 -10.98 -13.57
CA GLN A 607 27.27 -11.74 -14.23
C GLN A 607 27.88 -12.76 -15.20
N LYS A 608 27.36 -13.99 -15.20
CA LYS A 608 27.81 -15.01 -16.16
C LYS A 608 27.25 -14.71 -17.54
N THR A 609 28.08 -14.86 -18.57
CA THR A 609 27.73 -14.58 -19.97
C THR A 609 27.62 -15.82 -20.84
N ASN A 610 28.12 -16.98 -20.37
CA ASN A 610 28.32 -18.16 -21.21
C ASN A 610 27.52 -19.39 -20.73
N GLY A 611 27.05 -20.17 -21.71
CA GLY A 611 26.38 -21.45 -21.49
C GLY A 611 25.06 -21.32 -20.74
N HIS A 612 24.61 -22.41 -20.10
CA HIS A 612 23.33 -22.45 -19.37
C HIS A 612 23.28 -21.55 -18.13
N ARG A 613 24.44 -21.02 -17.71
CA ARG A 613 24.57 -20.08 -16.59
C ARG A 613 24.46 -18.62 -17.03
N ALA A 614 24.40 -18.32 -18.33
CA ALA A 614 24.32 -16.95 -18.84
C ALA A 614 23.12 -16.21 -18.23
N GLY A 615 23.36 -15.04 -17.63
CA GLY A 615 22.38 -14.24 -16.90
C GLY A 615 22.40 -14.42 -15.37
N SER A 616 23.11 -15.43 -14.84
CA SER A 616 23.12 -15.75 -13.40
C SER A 616 24.37 -15.27 -12.66
N TRP A 617 24.30 -15.27 -11.32
CA TRP A 617 25.42 -14.97 -10.42
C TRP A 617 25.85 -16.22 -9.64
N THR A 618 27.16 -16.36 -9.43
CA THR A 618 27.70 -17.50 -8.66
C THR A 618 27.56 -17.23 -7.17
N PRO A 619 26.99 -18.15 -6.38
CA PRO A 619 26.97 -18.05 -4.93
C PRO A 619 28.37 -18.34 -4.38
N VAL A 620 28.90 -17.48 -3.50
CA VAL A 620 30.26 -17.68 -2.96
C VAL A 620 30.29 -17.69 -1.44
N GLU A 621 29.57 -16.79 -0.77
CA GLU A 621 29.53 -16.74 0.69
C GLU A 621 28.67 -17.86 1.31
N SER A 622 28.76 -18.06 2.62
CA SER A 622 28.04 -19.13 3.34
C SER A 622 26.53 -19.12 3.09
N HIS A 623 25.88 -17.97 3.28
CA HIS A 623 24.44 -17.82 3.05
C HIS A 623 24.08 -17.95 1.57
N ASP A 624 24.92 -17.43 0.68
CA ASP A 624 24.73 -17.55 -0.77
C ASP A 624 24.79 -19.01 -1.21
N ARG A 625 25.74 -19.80 -0.68
CA ARG A 625 25.85 -21.24 -0.97
C ARG A 625 24.67 -22.02 -0.41
N ALA A 626 24.14 -21.62 0.74
CA ALA A 626 22.93 -22.22 1.29
C ALA A 626 21.72 -22.00 0.37
N GLY A 627 21.56 -20.78 -0.16
CA GLY A 627 20.51 -20.45 -1.13
C GLY A 627 20.78 -20.91 -2.57
N GLY A 628 22.04 -21.12 -2.93
CA GLY A 628 22.46 -21.51 -4.27
C GLY A 628 22.38 -20.40 -5.32
N ARG A 629 22.60 -20.79 -6.57
CA ARG A 629 22.64 -19.89 -7.74
C ARG A 629 21.32 -19.16 -7.98
N LEU A 630 20.18 -19.81 -7.73
CA LEU A 630 18.88 -19.16 -7.90
C LEU A 630 18.72 -18.00 -6.91
N TYR A 631 19.02 -18.21 -5.64
CA TYR A 631 19.02 -17.16 -4.62
C TYR A 631 19.98 -16.02 -4.97
N ALA A 632 21.24 -16.33 -5.31
CA ALA A 632 22.23 -15.31 -5.65
C ALA A 632 21.80 -14.48 -6.87
N THR A 633 21.18 -15.12 -7.86
CA THR A 633 20.68 -14.45 -9.07
C THR A 633 19.50 -13.56 -8.76
N ALA A 634 18.50 -14.05 -8.02
CA ALA A 634 17.34 -13.24 -7.62
C ALA A 634 17.76 -12.00 -6.82
N MET A 635 18.65 -12.17 -5.84
CA MET A 635 19.13 -11.06 -5.01
C MET A 635 19.93 -10.03 -5.81
N ALA A 636 20.80 -10.49 -6.72
CA ALA A 636 21.56 -9.59 -7.60
C ALA A 636 20.65 -8.78 -8.52
N ILE A 637 19.61 -9.40 -9.10
CA ILE A 637 18.63 -8.69 -9.92
C ILE A 637 17.89 -7.65 -9.09
N CYS A 638 17.38 -8.02 -7.91
CA CYS A 638 16.70 -7.07 -7.01
C CYS A 638 17.57 -5.86 -6.63
N CYS A 639 18.89 -6.03 -6.48
CA CYS A 639 19.82 -4.91 -6.25
C CYS A 639 19.87 -3.96 -7.46
N LEU A 640 19.88 -4.49 -8.69
CA LEU A 640 19.91 -3.72 -9.93
C LEU A 640 18.55 -3.07 -10.27
N GLU A 641 17.46 -3.55 -9.66
CA GLU A 641 16.11 -2.99 -9.82
C GLU A 641 15.78 -1.86 -8.83
N VAL A 642 16.65 -1.59 -7.86
CA VAL A 642 16.36 -0.72 -6.70
C VAL A 642 15.83 0.67 -7.12
N TYR A 643 16.31 1.20 -8.25
CA TYR A 643 16.01 2.53 -8.77
C TYR A 643 14.52 2.79 -8.97
N TYR A 644 13.77 1.77 -9.41
CA TYR A 644 12.33 1.86 -9.69
C TYR A 644 11.49 0.99 -8.76
N ARG A 645 12.09 -0.07 -8.20
CA ARG A 645 11.37 -0.98 -7.30
C ARG A 645 11.04 -0.35 -5.95
N HIS A 646 11.94 0.48 -5.42
CA HIS A 646 11.83 1.08 -4.09
C HIS A 646 12.09 2.58 -4.18
N LEU A 647 11.08 3.38 -4.52
CA LEU A 647 11.29 4.83 -4.62
C LEU A 647 11.89 5.42 -3.33
N PRO A 648 12.80 6.41 -3.44
CA PRO A 648 13.46 6.99 -2.27
C PRO A 648 12.45 7.55 -1.26
N ILE A 649 12.58 7.20 0.01
CA ILE A 649 11.68 7.69 1.07
C ILE A 649 11.88 9.19 1.35
N PHE A 650 13.12 9.70 1.26
CA PHE A 650 13.46 11.07 1.67
C PHE A 650 13.71 12.05 0.50
N ARG A 651 13.46 11.65 -0.75
CA ARG A 651 13.67 12.48 -1.94
C ARG A 651 12.46 12.44 -2.85
N GLU A 652 12.10 13.58 -3.41
CA GLU A 652 11.06 13.67 -4.45
C GLU A 652 11.67 13.43 -5.83
N LEU A 653 10.99 12.62 -6.64
CA LEU A 653 11.31 12.42 -8.05
C LEU A 653 10.25 13.15 -8.87
N GLU A 654 10.60 14.30 -9.45
CA GLU A 654 9.73 15.04 -10.35
C GLU A 654 9.98 14.59 -11.80
N LEU A 655 9.22 13.61 -12.28
CA LEU A 655 9.27 13.23 -13.70
C LEU A 655 8.76 14.40 -14.55
N GLN A 656 9.48 14.75 -15.60
CA GLN A 656 9.01 15.75 -16.57
C GLN A 656 8.12 15.07 -17.60
#